data_AF-A0A0F0LDZ1-F1
#
_entry.id   AF-A0A0F0LDZ1-F1
#
_cell.length_a   1.000
_cell.length_b   1.000
_cell.length_c   1.000
_cell.angle_alpha   90.00
_cell.angle_beta   90.00
_cell.angle_gamma   90.00
#
_symmetry.space_group_name_H-M   'P 1'
#
loop_
_entity.id
_entity.type
_entity.pdbx_description
1 polymer ?
#
loop_
_entity_poly.entity_id
_entity_poly.type
_entity_poly.pdbx_seq_one_letter_code
_entity_poly.pdbx_strand_id
1 'polypeptide(L)'
;MTPAALHRSFPFTVRPAHRETLDSFTRRTLAVNGESTALPRHLVTLAKEHDADATWESLLSTKVRRPLDRLVTTPSLDDAGLDECELCRSQAFERWACLLCSHGEHIQQHPHLDDLVCERHRRWTGPGTTAETQTAVTAAEVAAHRRFQRLRRGGGLDLHLFFGVLSALKGDLDQPTANVFRHAVAIVGWAQRTETAQRLFDPAVPYAATFTWLREAMANIVARPTPAAARAVWLHLWPAHLALNTALRGYAGYRASNAHDFQLPDDITSRYPRPSALQSTREYLACTGDDNLSALARLARDSDEAPTVTEPQFRTIHCTRGHLYIEVRTADEDDVETPCPTCTGVHVERGVNDLATVSPLIGAQLHPTLNGDLTAAGITARSHTVAWWKCPEKGHPFRAMPFNRTLNDAGCAVCLNRVTLVGVNDLATTHPRIARELHPKNGYAKTATQLNAADPKTRDWLCPKDHAYRASVKQRVRGKSCPDCKKQRTRTSGRSIVDAHPHLVPSWLPELNDGREPADYTKGSKLEVIWLCTKNWHTHTFPMRLEARTRGSDCPYCAGRLILPGFNDFATTDPELVGDWHPYRNRKYPNEVMRGSNDKHHWRCKNGHETHQSIPNRRLSGGCVECPWHERPGNKATR
;
A
#
# COMPACT_ATOMS: atom_id res chain seq x y z
N MET A 1 30.70 -26.52 -21.63
CA MET A 1 31.30 -25.17 -21.85
C MET A 1 32.37 -24.96 -20.80
N THR A 2 33.47 -24.26 -21.12
CA THR A 2 34.56 -23.98 -20.16
C THR A 2 34.37 -22.61 -19.50
N PRO A 3 34.96 -22.33 -18.32
CA PRO A 3 34.92 -21.00 -17.69
C PRO A 3 35.40 -19.87 -18.61
N ALA A 4 36.33 -20.16 -19.53
CA ALA A 4 36.79 -19.22 -20.56
C ALA A 4 35.65 -18.70 -21.47
N ALA A 5 34.56 -19.45 -21.61
CA ALA A 5 33.39 -19.04 -22.38
C ALA A 5 32.66 -17.85 -21.75
N LEU A 6 32.79 -17.60 -20.44
CA LEU A 6 32.18 -16.42 -19.79
C LEU A 6 32.81 -15.12 -20.32
N HIS A 7 34.14 -15.11 -20.46
CA HIS A 7 34.92 -13.92 -20.83
C HIS A 7 35.11 -13.71 -22.34
N ARG A 8 34.82 -14.73 -23.17
CA ARG A 8 34.89 -14.61 -24.62
C ARG A 8 33.81 -13.63 -25.14
N SER A 9 34.25 -12.57 -25.79
CA SER A 9 33.36 -11.63 -26.50
C SER A 9 32.85 -12.20 -27.80
N PHE A 10 31.67 -11.73 -28.22
CA PHE A 10 31.12 -12.06 -29.52
C PHE A 10 31.91 -11.35 -30.64
N PRO A 11 32.26 -12.05 -31.74
CA PRO A 11 33.04 -11.48 -32.84
C PRO A 11 32.27 -10.38 -33.59
N PHE A 12 30.95 -10.49 -33.70
CA PHE A 12 30.09 -9.51 -34.34
C PHE A 12 29.24 -8.79 -33.30
N THR A 13 29.16 -7.47 -33.39
CA THR A 13 28.41 -6.66 -32.42
C THR A 13 27.22 -5.99 -33.09
N VAL A 14 26.06 -6.08 -32.45
CA VAL A 14 24.83 -5.38 -32.84
C VAL A 14 24.70 -4.11 -32.01
N ARG A 15 24.14 -3.04 -32.58
CA ARG A 15 23.79 -1.83 -31.81
C ARG A 15 22.38 -1.95 -31.25
N PRO A 16 22.17 -1.70 -29.95
CA PRO A 16 20.83 -1.58 -29.37
C PRO A 16 19.99 -0.54 -30.13
N ALA A 17 18.77 -0.91 -30.48
CA ALA A 17 17.80 0.00 -31.09
C ALA A 17 16.98 0.75 -30.03
N HIS A 18 16.32 1.83 -30.47
CA HIS A 18 15.49 2.66 -29.59
C HIS A 18 14.37 1.83 -28.94
N ARG A 19 14.36 1.79 -27.60
CA ARG A 19 13.39 1.05 -26.76
C ARG A 19 13.36 -0.46 -27.02
N GLU A 20 14.41 -1.02 -27.59
CA GLU A 20 14.49 -2.46 -27.86
C GLU A 20 14.47 -3.26 -26.55
N THR A 21 13.74 -4.38 -26.53
CA THR A 21 13.72 -5.29 -25.38
C THR A 21 15.02 -6.09 -25.27
N LEU A 22 15.38 -6.50 -24.05
CA LEU A 22 16.53 -7.38 -23.83
C LEU A 22 16.41 -8.69 -24.62
N ASP A 23 15.21 -9.26 -24.73
CA ASP A 23 14.95 -10.47 -25.52
C ASP A 23 15.19 -10.25 -27.03
N SER A 24 14.67 -9.16 -27.60
CA SER A 24 14.92 -8.80 -29.01
C SER A 24 16.41 -8.61 -29.28
N PHE A 25 17.08 -7.83 -28.43
CA PHE A 25 18.51 -7.57 -28.59
C PHE A 25 19.34 -8.85 -28.45
N THR A 26 18.94 -9.74 -27.53
CA THR A 26 19.54 -11.07 -27.35
C THR A 26 19.41 -11.90 -28.62
N ARG A 27 18.19 -12.06 -29.15
CA ARG A 27 17.94 -12.86 -30.36
C ARG A 27 18.76 -12.37 -31.56
N ARG A 28 18.78 -11.07 -31.80
CA ARG A 28 19.57 -10.46 -32.90
C ARG A 28 21.07 -10.66 -32.71
N THR A 29 21.56 -10.47 -31.48
CA THR A 29 22.99 -10.65 -31.19
C THR A 29 23.42 -12.10 -31.37
N LEU A 30 22.63 -13.07 -30.89
CA LEU A 30 22.92 -14.49 -31.06
C LEU A 30 22.87 -14.89 -32.54
N ALA A 31 21.85 -14.44 -33.27
CA ALA A 31 21.68 -14.75 -34.69
C ALA A 31 22.88 -14.29 -35.55
N VAL A 32 23.35 -13.05 -35.37
CA VAL A 32 24.51 -12.52 -36.13
C VAL A 32 25.81 -13.27 -35.78
N ASN A 33 25.90 -13.84 -34.59
CA ASN A 33 27.06 -14.63 -34.15
C ASN A 33 26.92 -16.14 -34.39
N GLY A 34 25.80 -16.61 -34.98
CA GLY A 34 25.54 -18.03 -35.20
C GLY A 34 25.39 -18.84 -33.91
N GLU A 35 25.00 -18.18 -32.81
CA GLU A 35 24.91 -18.78 -31.49
C GLU A 35 23.50 -19.33 -31.22
N SER A 36 23.42 -20.41 -30.43
CA SER A 36 22.16 -21.04 -30.06
C SER A 36 21.32 -20.16 -29.12
N THR A 37 20.00 -20.20 -29.27
CA THR A 37 19.05 -19.57 -28.33
C THR A 37 19.10 -20.14 -26.91
N ALA A 38 19.70 -21.31 -26.71
CA ALA A 38 19.95 -21.90 -25.39
C ALA A 38 21.19 -21.32 -24.69
N LEU A 39 22.10 -20.67 -25.42
CA LEU A 39 23.36 -20.15 -24.90
C LEU A 39 23.20 -19.22 -23.67
N PRO A 40 22.23 -18.28 -23.63
CA PRO A 40 22.01 -17.43 -22.46
C PRO A 40 21.80 -18.23 -21.17
N ARG A 41 20.96 -19.26 -21.20
CA ARG A 41 20.67 -20.10 -20.02
C ARG A 41 21.94 -20.81 -19.55
N HIS A 42 22.70 -21.42 -20.47
CA HIS A 42 23.93 -22.13 -20.11
C HIS A 42 25.00 -21.20 -19.51
N LEU A 43 25.15 -19.98 -20.05
CA LEU A 43 26.11 -19.01 -19.54
C LEU A 43 25.72 -18.47 -18.17
N VAL A 44 24.44 -18.20 -17.94
CA VAL A 44 23.95 -17.76 -16.63
C VAL A 44 24.15 -18.86 -15.58
N THR A 45 23.83 -20.12 -15.91
CA THR A 45 24.08 -21.25 -15.00
C THR A 45 25.56 -21.36 -14.64
N LEU A 46 26.45 -21.30 -15.64
CA LEU A 46 27.89 -21.36 -15.42
C LEU A 46 28.43 -20.16 -14.63
N ALA A 47 27.89 -18.94 -14.87
CA ALA A 47 28.30 -17.75 -14.13
C ALA A 47 27.88 -17.80 -12.66
N LYS A 48 26.70 -18.37 -12.37
CA LYS A 48 26.16 -18.51 -11.01
C LYS A 48 26.95 -19.45 -10.11
N GLU A 49 27.81 -20.30 -10.67
CA GLU A 49 28.78 -21.10 -9.90
C GLU A 49 29.88 -20.24 -9.26
N HIS A 50 30.10 -19.02 -9.76
CA HIS A 50 31.14 -18.11 -9.29
C HIS A 50 30.61 -16.78 -8.76
N ASP A 51 29.45 -16.33 -9.25
CA ASP A 51 28.78 -15.09 -8.85
C ASP A 51 27.26 -15.29 -8.83
N ALA A 52 26.69 -15.39 -7.62
CA ALA A 52 25.26 -15.67 -7.42
C ALA A 52 24.34 -14.61 -8.04
N ASP A 53 24.83 -13.37 -8.20
CA ASP A 53 24.07 -12.23 -8.72
C ASP A 53 24.24 -12.07 -10.25
N ALA A 54 24.96 -12.98 -10.91
CA ALA A 54 25.17 -12.92 -12.35
C ALA A 54 23.84 -12.97 -13.13
N THR A 55 23.60 -11.95 -13.96
CA THR A 55 22.44 -11.84 -14.84
C THR A 55 22.84 -12.03 -16.30
N TRP A 56 21.87 -12.38 -17.15
CA TRP A 56 22.12 -12.44 -18.59
C TRP A 56 22.52 -11.07 -19.16
N GLU A 57 21.92 -9.99 -18.66
CA GLU A 57 22.21 -8.63 -19.11
C GLU A 57 23.68 -8.23 -18.88
N SER A 58 24.23 -8.52 -17.68
CA SER A 58 25.63 -8.20 -17.37
C SER A 58 26.62 -9.02 -18.21
N LEU A 59 26.31 -10.30 -18.43
CA LEU A 59 27.07 -11.18 -19.31
C LEU A 59 27.02 -10.71 -20.76
N LEU A 60 25.82 -10.35 -21.26
CA LEU A 60 25.63 -9.88 -22.63
C LEU A 60 26.37 -8.58 -22.88
N SER A 61 26.29 -7.61 -21.95
CA SER A 61 27.04 -6.34 -21.97
C SER A 61 28.56 -6.58 -22.14
N THR A 62 29.11 -7.51 -21.37
CA THR A 62 30.52 -7.93 -21.46
C THR A 62 30.83 -8.58 -22.80
N LYS A 63 29.93 -9.44 -23.29
CA LYS A 63 30.11 -10.14 -24.56
C LYS A 63 30.08 -9.23 -25.78
N VAL A 64 29.23 -8.21 -25.78
CA VAL A 64 29.15 -7.22 -26.87
C VAL A 64 30.10 -6.02 -26.67
N ARG A 65 30.79 -5.95 -25.52
CA ARG A 65 31.71 -4.88 -25.13
C ARG A 65 31.05 -3.49 -25.16
N ARG A 66 29.80 -3.41 -24.75
CA ARG A 66 29.04 -2.15 -24.72
C ARG A 66 28.08 -2.15 -23.55
N PRO A 67 27.91 -1.01 -22.86
CA PRO A 67 26.83 -0.88 -21.88
C PRO A 67 25.48 -1.04 -22.58
N LEU A 68 24.55 -1.68 -21.86
CA LEU A 68 23.18 -1.92 -22.32
C LEU A 68 22.19 -0.94 -21.67
N ASP A 69 22.68 0.16 -21.12
CA ASP A 69 21.92 1.27 -20.53
C ASP A 69 20.87 1.86 -21.49
N ARG A 70 21.10 1.73 -22.81
CA ARG A 70 20.16 2.15 -23.86
C ARG A 70 19.04 1.16 -24.19
N LEU A 71 19.14 -0.10 -23.73
CA LEU A 71 17.99 -0.99 -23.65
C LEU A 71 17.15 -0.46 -22.49
N VAL A 72 16.33 0.53 -22.82
CA VAL A 72 15.57 1.35 -21.88
C VAL A 72 14.96 0.45 -20.80
N THR A 73 15.40 0.65 -19.55
CA THR A 73 14.60 0.30 -18.37
C THR A 73 13.25 0.96 -18.60
N THR A 74 12.19 0.14 -18.62
CA THR A 74 10.81 0.55 -18.86
C THR A 74 10.61 2.00 -18.43
N PRO A 75 10.28 2.96 -19.33
CA PRO A 75 9.84 4.26 -18.84
C PRO A 75 8.75 3.94 -17.83
N SER A 76 8.81 4.53 -16.63
CA SER A 76 7.76 4.26 -15.69
C SER A 76 6.44 4.59 -16.37
N LEU A 77 5.59 3.58 -16.48
CA LEU A 77 4.24 3.71 -16.98
C LEU A 77 3.44 4.67 -16.07
N ASP A 78 4.00 5.02 -14.89
CA ASP A 78 3.56 6.02 -13.92
C ASP A 78 3.26 7.39 -14.52
N ASP A 79 4.05 7.91 -15.48
CA ASP A 79 3.80 9.24 -16.07
C ASP A 79 2.46 9.30 -16.84
N ALA A 80 1.88 8.14 -17.16
CA ALA A 80 0.61 8.01 -17.88
C ALA A 80 -0.45 7.15 -17.14
N GLY A 81 -0.21 6.75 -15.88
CA GLY A 81 -1.13 5.92 -15.09
C GLY A 81 -1.33 4.49 -15.63
N LEU A 82 -0.40 3.99 -16.46
CA LEU A 82 -0.55 2.73 -17.18
C LEU A 82 -0.16 1.49 -16.34
N ASP A 83 0.56 1.65 -15.22
CA ASP A 83 1.15 0.52 -14.47
C ASP A 83 0.12 -0.27 -13.65
N GLU A 84 -0.93 0.39 -13.15
CA GLU A 84 -1.94 -0.26 -12.30
C GLU A 84 -3.07 -0.95 -13.09
N CYS A 85 -3.26 -0.65 -14.38
CA CYS A 85 -4.38 -1.17 -15.19
C CYS A 85 -3.93 -2.17 -16.26
N GLU A 86 -4.45 -3.40 -16.16
CA GLU A 86 -4.12 -4.53 -17.04
C GLU A 86 -4.57 -4.33 -18.49
N LEU A 87 -5.68 -3.64 -18.74
CA LEU A 87 -6.13 -3.29 -20.10
C LEU A 87 -5.15 -2.34 -20.79
N CYS A 88 -4.69 -1.32 -20.06
CA CYS A 88 -3.72 -0.35 -20.53
C CYS A 88 -2.37 -1.02 -20.83
N ARG A 89 -2.00 -1.99 -19.99
CA ARG A 89 -0.80 -2.82 -20.13
C ARG A 89 -0.91 -3.76 -21.36
N SER A 90 -1.95 -4.60 -21.44
CA SER A 90 -2.22 -5.55 -22.55
C SER A 90 -2.21 -4.90 -23.92
N GLN A 91 -2.80 -3.71 -24.06
CA GLN A 91 -2.85 -3.01 -25.35
C GLN A 91 -1.53 -2.33 -25.73
N ALA A 92 -0.64 -2.10 -24.77
CA ALA A 92 0.70 -1.54 -24.99
C ALA A 92 1.78 -2.62 -25.16
N PHE A 93 1.53 -3.89 -24.80
CA PHE A 93 2.60 -4.88 -24.59
C PHE A 93 3.34 -5.34 -25.83
N GLU A 94 2.68 -5.47 -26.98
CA GLU A 94 3.34 -5.89 -28.22
C GLU A 94 3.66 -4.69 -29.11
N ARG A 95 4.89 -4.17 -28.97
CA ARG A 95 5.42 -3.11 -29.83
C ARG A 95 6.58 -3.61 -30.68
N TRP A 96 6.59 -3.18 -31.94
CA TRP A 96 7.64 -3.50 -32.90
C TRP A 96 8.09 -2.24 -33.62
N ALA A 97 9.41 -2.10 -33.79
CA ALA A 97 9.96 -1.00 -34.56
C ALA A 97 9.54 -1.11 -36.03
N CYS A 98 9.48 0.01 -36.74
CA CYS A 98 9.18 -0.01 -38.18
C CYS A 98 10.22 -0.85 -38.93
N LEU A 99 9.75 -1.87 -39.65
CA LEU A 99 10.62 -2.80 -40.37
C LEU A 99 11.56 -2.08 -41.37
N LEU A 100 11.08 -1.00 -41.99
CA LEU A 100 11.88 -0.20 -42.92
C LEU A 100 12.91 0.69 -42.22
N CYS A 101 12.61 1.22 -41.02
CA CYS A 101 13.63 1.92 -40.21
C CYS A 101 14.72 0.95 -39.74
N SER A 102 14.32 -0.28 -39.46
CA SER A 102 15.18 -1.35 -38.97
C SER A 102 15.90 -2.12 -40.07
N HIS A 103 15.75 -1.72 -41.35
CA HIS A 103 16.36 -2.39 -42.51
C HIS A 103 16.05 -3.90 -42.58
N GLY A 104 14.82 -4.29 -42.22
CA GLY A 104 14.38 -5.69 -42.21
C GLY A 104 14.57 -6.41 -40.87
N GLU A 105 15.22 -5.80 -39.88
CA GLU A 105 15.40 -6.41 -38.56
C GLU A 105 14.10 -6.41 -37.74
N HIS A 106 13.78 -7.57 -37.13
CA HIS A 106 12.60 -7.75 -36.29
C HIS A 106 12.92 -7.29 -34.86
N ILE A 107 12.74 -5.98 -34.62
CA ILE A 107 13.10 -5.34 -33.35
C ILE A 107 11.85 -5.17 -32.49
N GLN A 108 11.72 -5.98 -31.45
CA GLN A 108 10.66 -5.83 -30.45
C GLN A 108 11.02 -4.70 -29.49
N GLN A 109 10.05 -3.85 -29.20
CA GLN A 109 10.21 -2.70 -28.32
C GLN A 109 9.46 -2.90 -27.00
N HIS A 110 9.93 -2.25 -25.94
CA HIS A 110 9.20 -2.16 -24.69
C HIS A 110 7.81 -1.53 -24.90
N PRO A 111 6.84 -1.83 -24.02
CA PRO A 111 5.50 -1.27 -24.14
C PRO A 111 5.52 0.26 -24.12
N HIS A 112 4.86 0.90 -25.08
CA HIS A 112 4.72 2.35 -25.12
C HIS A 112 3.55 2.79 -25.98
N LEU A 113 3.15 4.07 -25.86
CA LEU A 113 2.14 4.71 -26.70
C LEU A 113 2.73 5.77 -27.65
N ASP A 114 4.06 5.90 -27.68
CA ASP A 114 4.75 6.67 -28.71
C ASP A 114 4.70 5.95 -30.07
N ASP A 115 4.79 6.71 -31.15
CA ASP A 115 5.05 6.21 -32.52
C ASP A 115 4.19 5.01 -32.94
N LEU A 116 2.86 5.09 -32.73
CA LEU A 116 1.89 4.12 -33.27
C LEU A 116 1.89 4.10 -34.81
N VAL A 117 2.39 5.18 -35.42
CA VAL A 117 2.63 5.29 -36.85
C VAL A 117 4.08 5.71 -37.06
N CYS A 118 4.83 4.98 -37.87
CA CYS A 118 6.09 5.44 -38.40
C CYS A 118 5.82 6.50 -39.48
N GLU A 119 5.96 7.77 -39.14
CA GLU A 119 5.69 8.87 -40.08
C GLU A 119 6.67 8.88 -41.27
N ARG A 120 7.95 8.52 -41.04
CA ARG A 120 8.99 8.47 -42.08
C ARG A 120 8.62 7.55 -43.23
N HIS A 121 8.10 6.37 -42.90
CA HIS A 121 7.76 5.34 -43.88
C HIS A 121 6.26 5.17 -44.10
N ARG A 122 5.43 5.97 -43.41
CA ARG A 122 3.97 5.90 -43.38
C ARG A 122 3.47 4.46 -43.16
N ARG A 123 3.86 3.87 -42.04
CA ARG A 123 3.46 2.50 -41.66
C ARG A 123 2.84 2.46 -40.28
N TRP A 124 1.84 1.60 -40.09
CA TRP A 124 1.27 1.30 -38.78
C TRP A 124 2.24 0.38 -38.01
N THR A 125 2.63 0.83 -36.83
CA THR A 125 3.52 0.14 -35.87
C THR A 125 2.87 0.04 -34.48
N GLY A 126 1.57 0.36 -34.41
CA GLY A 126 0.79 0.42 -33.18
C GLY A 126 0.18 -0.93 -32.77
N PRO A 127 -0.78 -0.92 -31.82
CA PRO A 127 -1.36 -2.12 -31.25
C PRO A 127 -1.89 -3.12 -32.29
N GLY A 128 -1.70 -4.42 -31.99
CA GLY A 128 -2.13 -5.52 -32.84
C GLY A 128 -1.31 -5.68 -34.13
N THR A 129 -0.03 -5.30 -34.11
CA THR A 129 0.92 -5.59 -35.21
C THR A 129 2.16 -6.31 -34.73
N THR A 130 2.71 -7.11 -35.63
CA THR A 130 4.05 -7.73 -35.57
C THR A 130 4.98 -7.02 -36.55
N ALA A 131 6.25 -7.43 -36.63
CA ALA A 131 7.19 -6.89 -37.62
C ALA A 131 6.71 -7.08 -39.07
N GLU A 132 6.05 -8.21 -39.36
CA GLU A 132 5.64 -8.64 -40.69
C GLU A 132 4.25 -8.12 -41.08
N THR A 133 3.38 -7.86 -40.11
CA THR A 133 1.99 -7.45 -40.34
C THR A 133 1.79 -5.93 -40.37
N GLN A 134 2.88 -5.15 -40.35
CA GLN A 134 2.82 -3.70 -40.50
C GLN A 134 2.20 -3.31 -41.85
N THR A 135 1.20 -2.44 -41.83
CA THR A 135 0.50 -1.98 -43.04
C THR A 135 0.88 -0.55 -43.40
N ALA A 136 0.75 -0.19 -44.68
CA ALA A 136 0.88 1.19 -45.11
C ALA A 136 -0.28 2.04 -44.56
N VAL A 137 -0.01 3.30 -44.24
CA VAL A 137 -1.03 4.26 -43.80
C VAL A 137 -1.06 5.50 -44.67
N THR A 138 -2.21 6.16 -44.71
CA THR A 138 -2.42 7.39 -45.48
C THR A 138 -2.06 8.63 -44.66
N ALA A 139 -2.15 9.80 -45.29
CA ALA A 139 -1.98 11.08 -44.59
C ALA A 139 -3.00 11.28 -43.44
N ALA A 140 -4.18 10.66 -43.53
CA ALA A 140 -5.22 10.77 -42.51
C ALA A 140 -4.81 10.09 -41.20
N GLU A 141 -4.25 8.87 -41.26
CA GLU A 141 -3.80 8.15 -40.07
C GLU A 141 -2.54 8.81 -39.46
N VAL A 142 -1.64 9.37 -40.29
CA VAL A 142 -0.52 10.18 -39.80
C VAL A 142 -1.03 11.42 -39.05
N ALA A 143 -2.01 12.14 -39.60
CA ALA A 143 -2.62 13.29 -38.92
C ALA A 143 -3.32 12.88 -37.62
N ALA A 144 -3.99 11.73 -37.60
CA ALA A 144 -4.59 11.17 -36.39
C ALA A 144 -3.53 10.81 -35.34
N HIS A 145 -2.39 10.23 -35.76
CA HIS A 145 -1.28 9.92 -34.85
C HIS A 145 -0.73 11.18 -34.19
N ARG A 146 -0.50 12.25 -34.96
CA ARG A 146 -0.08 13.55 -34.40
C ARG A 146 -1.10 14.13 -33.44
N ARG A 147 -2.41 13.99 -33.75
CA ARG A 147 -3.48 14.41 -32.84
C ARG A 147 -3.48 13.60 -31.54
N PHE A 148 -3.34 12.29 -31.62
CA PHE A 148 -3.21 11.41 -30.46
C PHE A 148 -2.03 11.83 -29.58
N GLN A 149 -0.86 12.09 -30.17
CA GLN A 149 0.32 12.56 -29.43
C GLN A 149 0.09 13.90 -28.75
N ARG A 150 -0.60 14.85 -29.41
CA ARG A 150 -0.95 16.14 -28.79
C ARG A 150 -1.91 15.99 -27.62
N LEU A 151 -2.96 15.18 -27.77
CA LEU A 151 -3.93 14.92 -26.69
C LEU A 151 -3.24 14.28 -25.48
N ARG A 152 -2.39 13.28 -25.71
CA ARG A 152 -1.64 12.59 -24.66
C ARG A 152 -0.69 13.53 -23.91
N ARG A 153 0.12 14.33 -24.62
CA ARG A 153 1.04 15.30 -24.00
C ARG A 153 0.33 16.40 -23.22
N GLY A 154 -0.90 16.74 -23.60
CA GLY A 154 -1.73 17.72 -22.90
C GLY A 154 -2.49 17.15 -21.70
N GLY A 155 -2.32 15.87 -21.35
CA GLY A 155 -3.07 15.20 -20.28
C GLY A 155 -4.56 15.00 -20.55
N GLY A 156 -5.02 15.31 -21.77
CA GLY A 156 -6.44 15.28 -22.17
C GLY A 156 -6.78 14.05 -23.02
N LEU A 157 -6.19 12.90 -22.72
CA LEU A 157 -6.49 11.65 -23.40
C LEU A 157 -6.91 10.59 -22.40
N ASP A 158 -8.20 10.32 -22.36
CA ASP A 158 -8.75 9.14 -21.68
C ASP A 158 -8.36 7.87 -22.47
N LEU A 159 -7.36 7.15 -21.94
CA LEU A 159 -6.81 5.95 -22.58
C LEU A 159 -7.75 4.76 -22.51
N HIS A 160 -8.53 4.63 -21.44
CA HIS A 160 -9.49 3.54 -21.29
C HIS A 160 -10.64 3.69 -22.30
N LEU A 161 -11.18 4.90 -22.42
CA LEU A 161 -12.14 5.24 -23.47
C LEU A 161 -11.55 4.99 -24.86
N PHE A 162 -10.30 5.40 -25.09
CA PHE A 162 -9.64 5.20 -26.38
C PHE A 162 -9.53 3.73 -26.77
N PHE A 163 -9.04 2.86 -25.90
CA PHE A 163 -8.93 1.43 -26.21
C PHE A 163 -10.30 0.75 -26.31
N GLY A 164 -11.26 1.14 -25.47
CA GLY A 164 -12.64 0.66 -25.56
C GLY A 164 -13.29 0.99 -26.91
N VAL A 165 -13.12 2.23 -27.38
CA VAL A 165 -13.62 2.67 -28.69
C VAL A 165 -12.85 2.01 -29.83
N LEU A 166 -11.52 1.92 -29.75
CA LEU A 166 -10.69 1.27 -30.78
C LEU A 166 -11.11 -0.20 -30.98
N SER A 167 -11.29 -0.93 -29.88
CA SER A 167 -11.74 -2.33 -29.90
C SER A 167 -13.15 -2.46 -30.49
N ALA A 168 -14.11 -1.64 -30.03
CA ALA A 168 -15.48 -1.69 -30.51
C ALA A 168 -15.61 -1.34 -31.99
N LEU A 169 -14.86 -0.35 -32.47
CA LEU A 169 -14.86 0.03 -33.88
C LEU A 169 -14.23 -1.04 -34.79
N LYS A 170 -13.29 -1.87 -34.29
CA LYS A 170 -12.80 -3.01 -35.09
C LYS A 170 -13.95 -3.96 -35.43
N GLY A 171 -14.85 -4.20 -34.48
CA GLY A 171 -16.06 -5.00 -34.70
C GLY A 171 -17.08 -4.29 -35.61
N ASP A 172 -17.37 -3.01 -35.36
CA ASP A 172 -18.35 -2.26 -36.17
C ASP A 172 -17.91 -2.09 -37.64
N LEU A 173 -16.60 -1.92 -37.88
CA LEU A 173 -16.09 -1.51 -39.19
C LEU A 173 -15.46 -2.64 -40.01
N ASP A 174 -15.10 -3.75 -39.37
CA ASP A 174 -14.35 -4.87 -39.93
C ASP A 174 -13.15 -4.39 -40.77
N GLN A 175 -12.34 -3.53 -40.16
CA GLN A 175 -11.19 -2.89 -40.81
C GLN A 175 -9.90 -3.09 -40.01
N PRO A 176 -8.73 -2.99 -40.67
CA PRO A 176 -7.45 -3.02 -39.99
C PRO A 176 -7.37 -1.95 -38.90
N THR A 177 -6.69 -2.27 -37.79
CA THR A 177 -6.53 -1.37 -36.63
C THR A 177 -6.05 0.03 -37.03
N ALA A 178 -5.17 0.12 -38.02
CA ALA A 178 -4.65 1.39 -38.55
C ALA A 178 -5.75 2.33 -39.06
N ASN A 179 -6.75 1.80 -39.78
CA ASN A 179 -7.85 2.59 -40.33
C ASN A 179 -8.82 3.00 -39.20
N VAL A 180 -9.09 2.07 -38.30
CA VAL A 180 -9.99 2.28 -37.16
C VAL A 180 -9.41 3.30 -36.18
N PHE A 181 -8.08 3.33 -36.03
CA PHE A 181 -7.36 4.24 -35.14
C PHE A 181 -7.73 5.71 -35.36
N ARG A 182 -7.83 6.17 -36.62
CA ARG A 182 -8.17 7.57 -36.91
C ARG A 182 -9.56 7.96 -36.39
N HIS A 183 -10.50 7.02 -36.45
CA HIS A 183 -11.87 7.19 -35.99
C HIS A 183 -11.94 7.18 -34.46
N ALA A 184 -11.19 6.27 -33.82
CA ALA A 184 -11.07 6.25 -32.36
C ALA A 184 -10.50 7.57 -31.81
N VAL A 185 -9.41 8.09 -32.39
CA VAL A 185 -8.83 9.39 -32.00
C VAL A 185 -9.83 10.54 -32.21
N ALA A 186 -10.59 10.51 -33.30
CA ALA A 186 -11.59 11.53 -33.60
C ALA A 186 -12.75 11.52 -32.60
N ILE A 187 -13.30 10.35 -32.27
CA ILE A 187 -14.40 10.15 -31.31
C ILE A 187 -13.94 10.56 -29.91
N VAL A 188 -12.81 10.06 -29.43
CA VAL A 188 -12.29 10.34 -28.09
C VAL A 188 -11.97 11.83 -27.92
N GLY A 189 -11.35 12.44 -28.94
CA GLY A 189 -11.10 13.87 -28.94
C GLY A 189 -12.33 14.74 -29.20
N TRP A 190 -13.46 14.16 -29.60
CA TRP A 190 -14.76 14.84 -29.70
C TRP A 190 -15.52 14.77 -28.37
N ALA A 191 -15.58 13.58 -27.75
CA ALA A 191 -16.25 13.35 -26.46
C ALA A 191 -15.68 14.22 -25.33
N GLN A 192 -14.38 14.49 -25.37
CA GLN A 192 -13.68 15.31 -24.36
C GLN A 192 -13.73 16.83 -24.61
N ARG A 193 -14.36 17.31 -25.71
CA ARG A 193 -14.55 18.77 -25.88
C ARG A 193 -15.50 19.28 -24.82
N THR A 194 -15.23 20.48 -24.30
CA THR A 194 -16.05 21.08 -23.23
C THR A 194 -17.53 21.15 -23.60
N GLU A 195 -17.86 21.61 -24.81
CA GLU A 195 -19.24 21.70 -25.29
C GLU A 195 -19.91 20.32 -25.44
N THR A 196 -19.15 19.32 -25.93
CA THR A 196 -19.64 17.95 -26.07
C THR A 196 -19.91 17.34 -24.70
N ALA A 197 -18.95 17.43 -23.77
CA ALA A 197 -19.10 16.94 -22.41
C ALA A 197 -20.27 17.65 -21.70
N GLN A 198 -20.44 18.95 -21.90
CA GLN A 198 -21.59 19.68 -21.35
C GLN A 198 -22.93 19.12 -21.82
N ARG A 199 -23.03 18.76 -23.10
CA ARG A 199 -24.26 18.16 -23.64
C ARG A 199 -24.44 16.70 -23.22
N LEU A 200 -23.37 15.91 -23.18
CA LEU A 200 -23.42 14.50 -22.74
C LEU A 200 -23.90 14.39 -21.29
N PHE A 201 -23.48 15.33 -20.44
CA PHE A 201 -23.75 15.31 -19.01
C PHE A 201 -24.84 16.29 -18.56
N ASP A 202 -25.61 16.86 -19.49
CA ASP A 202 -26.73 17.75 -19.15
C ASP A 202 -27.87 16.96 -18.50
N PRO A 203 -28.15 17.16 -17.20
CA PRO A 203 -29.18 16.41 -16.50
C PRO A 203 -30.61 16.81 -16.91
N ALA A 204 -30.79 17.92 -17.63
CA ALA A 204 -32.08 18.37 -18.12
C ALA A 204 -32.53 17.60 -19.38
N VAL A 205 -31.62 16.93 -20.07
CA VAL A 205 -31.91 16.17 -21.29
C VAL A 205 -32.14 14.69 -20.95
N PRO A 206 -33.22 14.06 -21.44
CA PRO A 206 -33.44 12.63 -21.27
C PRO A 206 -32.28 11.79 -21.81
N TYR A 207 -31.83 10.77 -21.06
CA TYR A 207 -30.73 9.90 -21.43
C TYR A 207 -30.94 9.24 -22.81
N ALA A 208 -32.17 8.83 -23.13
CA ALA A 208 -32.50 8.28 -24.44
C ALA A 208 -32.25 9.28 -25.59
N ALA A 209 -32.56 10.57 -25.38
CA ALA A 209 -32.30 11.62 -26.36
C ALA A 209 -30.80 11.92 -26.47
N THR A 210 -30.10 11.99 -25.33
CA THR A 210 -28.64 12.18 -25.29
C THR A 210 -27.90 11.03 -25.99
N PHE A 211 -28.30 9.78 -25.75
CA PHE A 211 -27.72 8.60 -26.38
C PHE A 211 -28.00 8.53 -27.88
N THR A 212 -29.21 8.91 -28.31
CA THR A 212 -29.56 9.03 -29.73
C THR A 212 -28.65 10.05 -30.43
N TRP A 213 -28.50 11.23 -29.83
CA TRP A 213 -27.60 12.26 -30.34
C TRP A 213 -26.13 11.81 -30.36
N LEU A 214 -25.65 11.12 -29.32
CA LEU A 214 -24.30 10.53 -29.27
C LEU A 214 -24.08 9.61 -30.48
N ARG A 215 -25.02 8.69 -30.73
CA ARG A 215 -24.96 7.76 -31.87
C ARG A 215 -24.88 8.48 -33.21
N GLU A 216 -25.72 9.50 -33.43
CA GLU A 216 -25.74 10.27 -34.67
C GLU A 216 -24.43 11.06 -34.87
N ALA A 217 -23.95 11.72 -33.82
CA ALA A 217 -22.70 12.48 -33.86
C ALA A 217 -21.50 11.56 -34.18
N MET A 218 -21.44 10.38 -33.53
CA MET A 218 -20.42 9.38 -33.83
C MET A 218 -20.54 8.83 -35.26
N ALA A 219 -21.76 8.55 -35.72
CA ALA A 219 -21.98 8.11 -37.09
C ALA A 219 -21.51 9.14 -38.12
N ASN A 220 -21.70 10.43 -37.84
CA ASN A 220 -21.20 11.52 -38.69
C ASN A 220 -19.67 11.62 -38.68
N ILE A 221 -19.01 11.40 -37.52
CA ILE A 221 -17.54 11.39 -37.42
C ILE A 221 -16.92 10.26 -38.23
N VAL A 222 -17.56 9.09 -38.25
CA VAL A 222 -17.06 7.89 -38.95
C VAL A 222 -17.61 7.79 -40.38
N ALA A 223 -18.63 8.59 -40.72
CA ALA A 223 -19.43 8.50 -41.94
C ALA A 223 -20.13 7.14 -42.12
N ARG A 224 -20.53 6.50 -41.01
CA ARG A 224 -21.24 5.20 -40.95
C ARG A 224 -21.72 4.90 -39.53
N PRO A 225 -22.77 4.07 -39.36
CA PRO A 225 -23.21 3.64 -38.03
C PRO A 225 -22.13 2.88 -37.26
N THR A 226 -22.00 3.16 -35.96
CA THR A 226 -21.03 2.51 -35.06
C THR A 226 -21.69 2.14 -33.73
N PRO A 227 -22.64 1.19 -33.73
CA PRO A 227 -23.44 0.87 -32.55
C PRO A 227 -22.62 0.31 -31.39
N ALA A 228 -21.63 -0.56 -31.65
CA ALA A 228 -20.78 -1.10 -30.60
C ALA A 228 -19.90 0.00 -29.99
N ALA A 229 -19.36 0.90 -30.82
CA ALA A 229 -18.56 2.02 -30.34
C ALA A 229 -19.39 3.02 -29.54
N ALA A 230 -20.61 3.34 -30.00
CA ALA A 230 -21.51 4.24 -29.28
C ALA A 230 -21.90 3.67 -27.92
N ARG A 231 -22.22 2.36 -27.86
CA ARG A 231 -22.44 1.64 -26.60
C ARG A 231 -21.20 1.67 -25.71
N ALA A 232 -20.00 1.47 -26.27
CA ALA A 232 -18.75 1.50 -25.51
C ALA A 232 -18.49 2.89 -24.88
N VAL A 233 -18.70 3.97 -25.63
CA VAL A 233 -18.62 5.34 -25.10
C VAL A 233 -19.65 5.53 -23.98
N TRP A 234 -20.92 5.20 -24.24
CA TRP A 234 -21.99 5.40 -23.26
C TRP A 234 -21.73 4.68 -21.93
N LEU A 235 -21.30 3.42 -21.96
CA LEU A 235 -21.00 2.69 -20.74
C LEU A 235 -19.77 3.24 -20.00
N HIS A 236 -18.78 3.77 -20.71
CA HIS A 236 -17.60 4.41 -20.10
C HIS A 236 -17.95 5.70 -19.34
N LEU A 237 -18.94 6.45 -19.82
CA LEU A 237 -19.39 7.69 -19.17
C LEU A 237 -20.26 7.44 -17.92
N TRP A 238 -20.74 6.21 -17.72
CA TRP A 238 -21.72 5.87 -16.68
C TRP A 238 -21.25 6.20 -15.25
N PRO A 239 -20.01 5.86 -14.81
CA PRO A 239 -19.54 6.21 -13.47
C PRO A 239 -19.52 7.73 -13.23
N ALA A 240 -19.12 8.51 -14.24
CA ALA A 240 -19.11 9.97 -14.17
C ALA A 240 -20.54 10.56 -14.08
N HIS A 241 -21.51 9.96 -14.79
CA HIS A 241 -22.92 10.32 -14.67
C HIS A 241 -23.45 10.05 -13.25
N LEU A 242 -23.09 8.90 -12.67
CA LEU A 242 -23.49 8.54 -11.31
C LEU A 242 -22.89 9.50 -10.27
N ALA A 243 -21.62 9.85 -10.41
CA ALA A 243 -20.94 10.83 -9.56
C ALA A 243 -21.56 12.22 -9.69
N LEU A 244 -21.84 12.68 -10.92
CA LEU A 244 -22.50 13.97 -11.17
C LEU A 244 -23.90 14.00 -10.57
N ASN A 245 -24.70 12.96 -10.77
CA ASN A 245 -26.04 12.85 -10.20
C ASN A 245 -26.02 12.79 -8.67
N THR A 246 -24.96 12.25 -8.06
CA THR A 246 -24.78 12.28 -6.60
C THR A 246 -24.49 13.71 -6.13
N ALA A 247 -23.66 14.43 -6.87
CA ALA A 247 -23.27 15.80 -6.54
C ALA A 247 -24.42 16.81 -6.73
N LEU A 248 -25.19 16.69 -7.81
CA LEU A 248 -26.35 17.56 -8.09
C LEU A 248 -27.46 17.41 -7.04
N ARG A 249 -27.56 16.25 -6.36
CA ARG A 249 -28.47 16.04 -5.22
C ARG A 249 -27.99 16.68 -3.91
N GLY A 250 -26.77 17.23 -3.88
CA GLY A 250 -26.21 17.93 -2.72
C GLY A 250 -25.62 17.01 -1.65
N TYR A 251 -25.40 15.73 -1.96
CA TYR A 251 -24.84 14.77 -1.00
C TYR A 251 -23.31 14.86 -0.83
N ALA A 252 -22.61 15.35 -1.85
CA ALA A 252 -21.17 15.57 -1.87
C ALA A 252 -20.80 16.56 -2.99
N GLY A 253 -19.58 17.09 -3.01
CA GLY A 253 -19.03 17.69 -4.23
C GLY A 253 -18.83 16.64 -5.32
N TYR A 254 -18.78 17.06 -6.59
CA TYR A 254 -18.42 16.14 -7.67
C TYR A 254 -16.99 15.63 -7.46
N ARG A 255 -16.81 14.33 -7.61
CA ARG A 255 -15.50 13.68 -7.65
C ARG A 255 -15.62 12.39 -8.45
N ALA A 256 -14.69 12.17 -9.39
CA ALA A 256 -14.55 10.88 -10.05
C ALA A 256 -14.34 9.76 -9.01
N SER A 257 -14.92 8.59 -9.26
CA SER A 257 -14.85 7.45 -8.32
C SER A 257 -13.52 6.70 -8.46
N ASN A 258 -12.99 6.64 -9.67
CA ASN A 258 -11.71 6.04 -10.04
C ASN A 258 -10.88 7.03 -10.90
N ALA A 259 -9.55 6.85 -10.91
CA ALA A 259 -8.64 7.60 -11.78
C ALA A 259 -8.94 7.38 -13.28
N HIS A 260 -9.53 6.23 -13.64
CA HIS A 260 -9.89 5.87 -15.02
C HIS A 260 -11.32 6.26 -15.43
N ASP A 261 -12.12 6.82 -14.52
CA ASP A 261 -13.44 7.34 -14.88
C ASP A 261 -13.27 8.54 -15.83
N PHE A 262 -14.28 8.78 -16.67
CA PHE A 262 -14.33 9.99 -17.48
C PHE A 262 -14.27 11.25 -16.59
N GLN A 263 -13.20 12.02 -16.70
CA GLN A 263 -12.95 13.16 -15.83
C GLN A 263 -13.77 14.38 -16.27
N LEU A 264 -14.61 14.90 -15.37
CA LEU A 264 -15.27 16.19 -15.53
C LEU A 264 -14.58 17.23 -14.62
N PRO A 265 -14.68 18.52 -14.96
CA PRO A 265 -14.21 19.60 -14.08
C PRO A 265 -14.86 19.53 -12.69
N ASP A 266 -14.12 19.83 -11.62
CA ASP A 266 -14.66 19.83 -10.24
C ASP A 266 -15.87 20.79 -10.08
N ASP A 267 -15.90 21.85 -10.88
CA ASP A 267 -16.97 22.85 -10.91
C ASP A 267 -18.17 22.47 -11.78
N ILE A 268 -18.19 21.26 -12.36
CA ILE A 268 -19.19 20.84 -13.36
C ILE A 268 -20.64 21.01 -12.87
N THR A 269 -20.90 20.84 -11.58
CA THR A 269 -22.23 21.01 -10.98
C THR A 269 -22.75 22.44 -11.04
N SER A 270 -21.86 23.45 -11.07
CA SER A 270 -22.24 24.87 -11.19
C SER A 270 -22.73 25.24 -12.60
N ARG A 271 -22.44 24.38 -13.59
CA ARG A 271 -22.79 24.60 -14.99
C ARG A 271 -24.22 24.19 -15.33
N TYR A 272 -24.87 23.44 -14.43
CA TYR A 272 -26.24 23.00 -14.61
C TYR A 272 -27.14 23.55 -13.50
N PRO A 273 -28.37 23.98 -13.81
CA PRO A 273 -29.36 24.25 -12.80
C PRO A 273 -29.65 22.96 -12.03
N ARG A 274 -29.95 23.05 -10.73
CA ARG A 274 -30.36 21.86 -9.95
C ARG A 274 -31.70 21.35 -10.49
N PRO A 275 -31.76 20.15 -11.08
CA PRO A 275 -32.99 19.62 -11.63
C PRO A 275 -33.93 19.15 -10.51
N SER A 276 -35.23 19.29 -10.72
CA SER A 276 -36.27 18.87 -9.77
C SER A 276 -36.37 17.34 -9.66
N ALA A 277 -36.02 16.62 -10.72
CA ALA A 277 -35.90 15.17 -10.75
C ALA A 277 -34.70 14.78 -11.62
N LEU A 278 -33.92 13.80 -11.16
CA LEU A 278 -32.80 13.22 -11.89
C LEU A 278 -33.16 11.82 -12.36
N GLN A 279 -32.81 11.52 -13.60
CA GLN A 279 -32.97 10.19 -14.17
C GLN A 279 -32.15 9.14 -13.42
N SER A 280 -32.73 7.96 -13.31
CA SER A 280 -32.17 6.79 -12.63
C SER A 280 -31.07 6.11 -13.44
N THR A 281 -30.28 5.29 -12.75
CA THR A 281 -29.34 4.36 -13.40
C THR A 281 -30.02 3.43 -14.39
N ARG A 282 -31.26 3.01 -14.11
CA ARG A 282 -32.03 2.14 -14.99
C ARG A 282 -32.34 2.82 -16.33
N GLU A 283 -32.74 4.08 -16.30
CA GLU A 283 -32.98 4.87 -17.52
C GLU A 283 -31.71 5.05 -18.34
N TYR A 284 -30.55 5.18 -17.68
CA TYR A 284 -29.25 5.26 -18.35
C TYR A 284 -28.90 3.96 -19.10
N LEU A 285 -28.98 2.83 -18.41
CA LEU A 285 -28.58 1.51 -18.96
C LEU A 285 -29.60 0.96 -19.97
N ALA A 286 -30.87 1.32 -19.84
CA ALA A 286 -31.90 0.98 -20.82
C ALA A 286 -31.59 1.50 -22.23
N CYS A 287 -30.80 2.58 -22.36
CA CYS A 287 -30.38 3.12 -23.65
C CYS A 287 -29.56 2.14 -24.49
N THR A 288 -28.82 1.23 -23.84
CA THR A 288 -27.97 0.23 -24.50
C THR A 288 -28.47 -1.21 -24.32
N GLY A 289 -29.62 -1.40 -23.67
CA GLY A 289 -30.14 -2.72 -23.32
C GLY A 289 -29.35 -3.44 -22.22
N ASP A 290 -28.57 -2.68 -21.45
CA ASP A 290 -27.75 -3.20 -20.35
C ASP A 290 -28.50 -3.17 -19.02
N ASP A 291 -28.05 -4.01 -18.10
CA ASP A 291 -28.41 -3.98 -16.69
C ASP A 291 -27.17 -3.68 -15.82
N ASN A 292 -27.36 -3.52 -14.51
CA ASN A 292 -26.25 -3.21 -13.61
C ASN A 292 -25.16 -4.29 -13.64
N LEU A 293 -25.50 -5.56 -13.84
CA LEU A 293 -24.53 -6.67 -13.80
C LEU A 293 -23.69 -6.73 -15.07
N SER A 294 -24.31 -6.61 -16.24
CA SER A 294 -23.65 -6.54 -17.55
C SER A 294 -22.79 -5.27 -17.69
N ALA A 295 -23.25 -4.14 -17.15
CA ALA A 295 -22.47 -2.91 -17.11
C ALA A 295 -21.28 -3.03 -16.13
N LEU A 296 -21.48 -3.58 -14.93
CA LEU A 296 -20.40 -3.84 -13.97
C LEU A 296 -19.40 -4.88 -14.48
N ALA A 297 -19.84 -5.95 -15.14
CA ALA A 297 -18.95 -6.95 -15.72
C ALA A 297 -18.03 -6.36 -16.81
N ARG A 298 -18.47 -5.31 -17.52
CA ARG A 298 -17.62 -4.55 -18.43
C ARG A 298 -16.63 -3.65 -17.71
N LEU A 299 -17.06 -3.00 -16.63
CA LEU A 299 -16.20 -2.15 -15.80
C LEU A 299 -15.22 -2.98 -14.94
N ALA A 300 -15.56 -4.25 -14.66
CA ALA A 300 -14.78 -5.18 -13.86
C ALA A 300 -13.78 -6.02 -14.68
N ARG A 301 -13.49 -5.65 -15.93
CA ARG A 301 -12.41 -6.25 -16.74
C ARG A 301 -10.99 -5.93 -16.23
N ASP A 302 -10.86 -5.74 -14.92
CA ASP A 302 -9.63 -5.58 -14.13
C ASP A 302 -9.40 -6.81 -13.20
N SER A 303 -9.99 -7.97 -13.52
CA SER A 303 -9.63 -9.25 -12.88
C SER A 303 -9.55 -10.35 -13.92
N ASP A 304 -8.33 -10.71 -14.29
CA ASP A 304 -7.99 -11.87 -15.11
C ASP A 304 -8.58 -13.17 -14.53
N GLU A 305 -9.48 -13.77 -15.31
CA GLU A 305 -9.37 -15.17 -15.76
C GLU A 305 -10.43 -15.36 -16.84
N ALA A 306 -10.01 -15.53 -18.10
CA ALA A 306 -10.89 -16.03 -19.14
C ALA A 306 -10.99 -17.55 -18.98
N PRO A 307 -12.17 -18.12 -18.68
CA PRO A 307 -12.31 -19.57 -18.66
C PRO A 307 -12.21 -20.08 -20.10
N THR A 308 -11.19 -20.89 -20.40
CA THR A 308 -11.28 -21.86 -21.49
C THR A 308 -12.31 -22.89 -21.09
N VAL A 309 -13.54 -22.75 -21.58
CA VAL A 309 -14.59 -23.74 -21.32
C VAL A 309 -15.30 -24.06 -22.63
N THR A 310 -15.33 -25.36 -22.92
CA THR A 310 -16.29 -26.05 -23.79
C THR A 310 -17.72 -25.54 -23.61
N GLU A 311 -18.57 -25.62 -24.64
CA GLU A 311 -19.95 -25.10 -24.58
C GLU A 311 -20.68 -25.53 -23.28
N PRO A 312 -21.14 -24.57 -22.44
CA PRO A 312 -21.78 -24.90 -21.19
C PRO A 312 -23.14 -25.58 -21.40
N GLN A 313 -23.40 -26.65 -20.66
CA GLN A 313 -24.70 -27.31 -20.63
C GLN A 313 -25.55 -26.73 -19.51
N PHE A 314 -26.78 -26.32 -19.83
CA PHE A 314 -27.73 -25.73 -18.88
C PHE A 314 -28.79 -26.74 -18.48
N ARG A 315 -29.03 -26.92 -17.18
CA ARG A 315 -30.12 -27.75 -16.65
C ARG A 315 -30.87 -27.01 -15.56
N THR A 316 -32.19 -27.05 -15.61
CA THR A 316 -33.04 -26.53 -14.53
C THR A 316 -33.19 -27.59 -13.44
N ILE A 317 -32.87 -27.25 -12.19
CA ILE A 317 -32.94 -28.16 -11.04
C ILE A 317 -33.61 -27.50 -9.82
N HIS A 318 -34.08 -28.35 -8.90
CA HIS A 318 -34.64 -27.94 -7.61
C HIS A 318 -33.70 -28.39 -6.49
N CYS A 319 -33.42 -27.51 -5.53
CA CYS A 319 -32.67 -27.92 -4.32
C CYS A 319 -33.56 -28.71 -3.34
N THR A 320 -32.95 -29.31 -2.32
CA THR A 320 -33.66 -30.01 -1.22
C THR A 320 -34.65 -29.13 -0.44
N ARG A 321 -34.55 -27.80 -0.58
CA ARG A 321 -35.48 -26.81 -0.01
C ARG A 321 -36.51 -26.27 -1.01
N GLY A 322 -36.56 -26.83 -2.22
CA GLY A 322 -37.56 -26.49 -3.25
C GLY A 322 -37.23 -25.29 -4.15
N HIS A 323 -36.13 -24.56 -3.93
CA HIS A 323 -35.76 -23.44 -4.81
C HIS A 323 -35.33 -23.93 -6.20
N LEU A 324 -35.91 -23.32 -7.24
CA LEU A 324 -35.61 -23.55 -8.66
C LEU A 324 -34.38 -22.73 -9.09
N TYR A 325 -33.39 -23.36 -9.74
CA TYR A 325 -32.23 -22.66 -10.28
C TYR A 325 -31.63 -23.38 -11.50
N ILE A 326 -30.84 -22.65 -12.28
CA ILE A 326 -30.15 -23.18 -13.46
C ILE A 326 -28.75 -23.62 -13.03
N GLU A 327 -28.47 -24.90 -13.18
CA GLU A 327 -27.15 -25.49 -13.06
C GLU A 327 -26.43 -25.40 -14.40
N VAL A 328 -25.16 -24.97 -14.37
CA VAL A 328 -24.29 -24.84 -15.54
C VAL A 328 -23.14 -25.83 -15.37
N ARG A 329 -23.07 -26.88 -16.19
CA ARG A 329 -21.98 -27.88 -16.14
C ARG A 329 -21.00 -27.69 -17.28
N THR A 330 -19.72 -27.84 -16.96
CA THR A 330 -18.58 -27.86 -17.88
C THR A 330 -17.99 -29.27 -17.89
N ALA A 331 -17.56 -29.77 -19.05
CA ALA A 331 -17.51 -31.21 -19.35
C ALA A 331 -16.59 -32.12 -18.50
N ASP A 332 -15.85 -31.62 -17.50
CA ASP A 332 -14.82 -32.39 -16.78
C ASP A 332 -14.90 -32.32 -15.23
N GLU A 333 -16.07 -32.11 -14.63
CA GLU A 333 -16.21 -32.18 -13.16
C GLU A 333 -17.11 -33.33 -12.70
N ASP A 334 -16.48 -34.27 -11.97
CA ASP A 334 -17.12 -35.35 -11.21
C ASP A 334 -18.18 -34.81 -10.24
N ASP A 335 -19.31 -35.50 -10.19
CA ASP A 335 -20.49 -35.53 -9.27
C ASP A 335 -20.58 -34.63 -7.99
N VAL A 336 -20.12 -33.38 -8.02
CA VAL A 336 -20.38 -32.40 -6.94
C VAL A 336 -21.70 -31.66 -7.23
N GLU A 337 -22.68 -31.80 -6.33
CA GLU A 337 -23.95 -31.04 -6.40
C GLU A 337 -23.68 -29.52 -6.39
N THR A 338 -24.16 -28.81 -7.41
CA THR A 338 -24.08 -27.34 -7.45
C THR A 338 -24.85 -26.73 -6.28
N PRO A 339 -24.23 -25.92 -5.41
CA PRO A 339 -24.93 -25.35 -4.26
C PRO A 339 -26.03 -24.37 -4.70
N CYS A 340 -27.25 -24.57 -4.19
CA CYS A 340 -28.39 -23.71 -4.52
C CYS A 340 -28.12 -22.23 -4.23
N PRO A 341 -28.21 -21.33 -5.24
CA PRO A 341 -27.84 -19.91 -5.11
C PRO A 341 -28.74 -19.14 -4.13
N THR A 342 -30.00 -19.56 -3.94
CA THR A 342 -30.87 -19.00 -2.90
C THR A 342 -30.42 -19.46 -1.51
N CYS A 343 -30.10 -20.74 -1.34
CA CYS A 343 -29.62 -21.30 -0.07
C CYS A 343 -28.24 -20.78 0.32
N THR A 344 -27.38 -20.46 -0.63
CA THR A 344 -26.05 -19.87 -0.40
C THR A 344 -26.09 -18.34 -0.31
N GLY A 345 -27.21 -17.70 -0.66
CA GLY A 345 -27.44 -16.26 -0.52
C GLY A 345 -26.90 -15.41 -1.67
N VAL A 346 -26.61 -16.05 -2.81
CA VAL A 346 -26.22 -15.43 -4.08
C VAL A 346 -27.43 -14.83 -4.80
N HIS A 347 -28.59 -15.48 -4.73
CA HIS A 347 -29.87 -14.97 -5.24
C HIS A 347 -30.76 -14.46 -4.10
N VAL A 348 -31.42 -13.31 -4.29
CA VAL A 348 -32.35 -12.73 -3.31
C VAL A 348 -33.75 -13.27 -3.58
N GLU A 349 -34.31 -13.98 -2.60
CA GLU A 349 -35.70 -14.43 -2.60
C GLU A 349 -36.45 -13.75 -1.44
N ARG A 350 -37.45 -12.93 -1.81
CA ARG A 350 -38.26 -12.16 -0.87
C ARG A 350 -39.05 -13.09 0.04
N GLY A 351 -39.06 -12.79 1.33
CA GLY A 351 -39.71 -13.59 2.37
C GLY A 351 -38.90 -14.80 2.84
N VAL A 352 -37.71 -15.03 2.27
CA VAL A 352 -36.87 -16.20 2.59
C VAL A 352 -35.50 -15.76 3.10
N ASN A 353 -34.70 -15.10 2.24
CA ASN A 353 -33.30 -14.80 2.53
C ASN A 353 -32.93 -13.32 2.39
N ASP A 354 -33.91 -12.47 2.07
CA ASP A 354 -33.73 -11.03 1.98
C ASP A 354 -33.48 -10.39 3.37
N LEU A 355 -32.82 -9.25 3.38
CA LEU A 355 -32.41 -8.54 4.58
C LEU A 355 -33.62 -8.03 5.39
N ALA A 356 -34.74 -7.69 4.75
CA ALA A 356 -35.95 -7.25 5.46
C ALA A 356 -36.53 -8.39 6.31
N THR A 357 -36.50 -9.61 5.78
CA THR A 357 -36.98 -10.82 6.47
C THR A 357 -35.98 -11.31 7.51
N VAL A 358 -34.71 -11.47 7.15
CA VAL A 358 -33.70 -12.11 8.00
C VAL A 358 -33.19 -11.19 9.10
N SER A 359 -33.14 -9.87 8.86
CA SER A 359 -32.64 -8.91 9.84
C SER A 359 -33.38 -7.56 9.75
N PRO A 360 -34.65 -7.49 10.16
CA PRO A 360 -35.51 -6.32 9.98
C PRO A 360 -34.95 -5.05 10.65
N LEU A 361 -34.33 -5.17 11.84
CA LEU A 361 -33.72 -4.04 12.55
C LEU A 361 -32.51 -3.47 11.82
N ILE A 362 -31.72 -4.32 11.15
CA ILE A 362 -30.59 -3.90 10.33
C ILE A 362 -31.10 -3.36 9.00
N GLY A 363 -32.09 -4.01 8.39
CA GLY A 363 -32.78 -3.56 7.18
C GLY A 363 -33.36 -2.16 7.32
N ALA A 364 -33.94 -1.82 8.48
CA ALA A 364 -34.45 -0.48 8.79
C ALA A 364 -33.34 0.60 8.86
N GLN A 365 -32.07 0.19 9.00
CA GLN A 365 -30.93 1.10 8.99
C GLN A 365 -30.37 1.31 7.57
N LEU A 366 -30.90 0.67 6.53
CA LEU A 366 -30.54 1.03 5.15
C LEU A 366 -30.85 2.50 4.90
N HIS A 367 -29.92 3.20 4.26
CA HIS A 367 -30.11 4.61 3.98
C HIS A 367 -31.24 4.79 2.95
N PRO A 368 -32.27 5.63 3.22
CA PRO A 368 -33.50 5.65 2.43
C PRO A 368 -33.32 6.19 1.00
N THR A 369 -32.26 6.95 0.72
CA THR A 369 -32.08 7.65 -0.57
C THR A 369 -30.72 7.44 -1.24
N LEU A 370 -29.75 6.82 -0.56
CA LEU A 370 -28.36 6.73 -1.07
C LEU A 370 -28.06 5.41 -1.79
N ASN A 371 -28.98 4.45 -1.74
CA ASN A 371 -28.82 3.14 -2.40
C ASN A 371 -29.62 2.99 -3.70
N GLY A 372 -30.17 4.09 -4.23
CA GLY A 372 -31.16 4.00 -5.32
C GLY A 372 -32.37 3.15 -4.90
N ASP A 373 -32.74 2.18 -5.73
CA ASP A 373 -33.91 1.31 -5.51
C ASP A 373 -33.64 0.10 -4.61
N LEU A 374 -32.42 -0.03 -4.08
CA LEU A 374 -32.06 -1.13 -3.20
C LEU A 374 -32.84 -1.03 -1.89
N THR A 375 -33.84 -1.88 -1.74
CA THR A 375 -34.60 -2.04 -0.49
C THR A 375 -34.01 -3.19 0.32
N ALA A 376 -34.39 -3.28 1.60
CA ALA A 376 -34.03 -4.42 2.44
C ALA A 376 -34.57 -5.75 1.85
N ALA A 377 -35.66 -5.72 1.09
CA ALA A 377 -36.21 -6.89 0.40
C ALA A 377 -35.48 -7.23 -0.93
N GLY A 378 -34.53 -6.40 -1.35
CA GLY A 378 -33.77 -6.54 -2.59
C GLY A 378 -32.30 -6.94 -2.41
N ILE A 379 -31.89 -7.27 -1.19
CA ILE A 379 -30.51 -7.68 -0.86
C ILE A 379 -30.52 -8.77 0.20
N THR A 380 -29.61 -9.74 0.10
CA THR A 380 -29.50 -10.79 1.13
C THR A 380 -28.71 -10.30 2.33
N ALA A 381 -29.00 -10.86 3.52
CA ALA A 381 -28.24 -10.57 4.73
C ALA A 381 -26.75 -10.95 4.63
N ARG A 382 -26.38 -11.86 3.72
CA ARG A 382 -25.01 -12.31 3.45
C ARG A 382 -24.34 -11.59 2.28
N SER A 383 -24.98 -10.58 1.69
CA SER A 383 -24.41 -9.90 0.54
C SER A 383 -23.09 -9.20 0.88
N HIS A 384 -22.13 -9.32 -0.04
CA HIS A 384 -20.84 -8.61 -0.03
C HIS A 384 -20.92 -7.27 -0.78
N THR A 385 -22.08 -6.92 -1.32
CA THR A 385 -22.29 -5.63 -1.99
C THR A 385 -22.34 -4.51 -0.96
N VAL A 386 -21.50 -3.50 -1.12
CA VAL A 386 -21.45 -2.35 -0.20
C VAL A 386 -22.72 -1.50 -0.37
N ALA A 387 -23.46 -1.33 0.72
CA ALA A 387 -24.61 -0.44 0.80
C ALA A 387 -24.34 0.76 1.72
N TRP A 388 -25.14 1.82 1.56
CA TRP A 388 -25.26 2.97 2.44
C TRP A 388 -26.26 2.69 3.56
N TRP A 389 -25.88 3.07 4.77
CA TRP A 389 -26.64 2.88 5.99
C TRP A 389 -26.79 4.21 6.71
N LYS A 390 -27.89 4.38 7.43
CA LYS A 390 -28.12 5.48 8.35
C LYS A 390 -27.72 5.02 9.75
N CYS A 391 -26.79 5.73 10.39
CA CYS A 391 -26.40 5.43 11.76
C CYS A 391 -27.62 5.58 12.68
N PRO A 392 -28.01 4.56 13.46
CA PRO A 392 -29.19 4.65 14.33
C PRO A 392 -28.98 5.64 15.48
N GLU A 393 -27.76 5.78 15.99
CA GLU A 393 -27.46 6.67 17.13
C GLU A 393 -27.36 8.15 16.74
N LYS A 394 -26.72 8.43 15.60
CA LYS A 394 -26.34 9.81 15.20
C LYS A 394 -26.91 10.25 13.86
N GLY A 395 -27.61 9.39 13.14
CA GLY A 395 -28.31 9.71 11.89
C GLY A 395 -27.44 9.94 10.65
N HIS A 396 -26.11 9.97 10.76
CA HIS A 396 -25.23 10.20 9.62
C HIS A 396 -25.09 8.96 8.70
N PRO A 397 -24.84 9.17 7.39
CA PRO A 397 -24.65 8.07 6.46
C PRO A 397 -23.29 7.40 6.64
N PHE A 398 -23.21 6.10 6.37
CA PHE A 398 -21.96 5.35 6.29
C PHE A 398 -22.09 4.14 5.36
N ARG A 399 -20.95 3.65 4.83
CA ARG A 399 -20.90 2.50 3.92
C ARG A 399 -20.47 1.23 4.64
N ALA A 400 -21.12 0.11 4.35
CA ALA A 400 -20.76 -1.22 4.84
C ALA A 400 -21.45 -2.31 4.01
N MET A 401 -20.92 -3.54 4.07
CA MET A 401 -21.58 -4.72 3.50
C MET A 401 -22.67 -5.24 4.46
N PRO A 402 -23.85 -5.69 3.97
CA PRO A 402 -24.86 -6.34 4.80
C PRO A 402 -24.30 -7.48 5.64
N PHE A 403 -23.46 -8.34 5.05
CA PHE A 403 -22.79 -9.44 5.75
C PHE A 403 -22.08 -9.00 7.05
N ASN A 404 -21.34 -7.89 6.99
CA ASN A 404 -20.62 -7.38 8.15
C ASN A 404 -21.55 -6.86 9.25
N ARG A 405 -22.75 -6.41 8.90
CA ARG A 405 -23.70 -5.78 9.84
C ARG A 405 -24.68 -6.76 10.45
N THR A 406 -24.89 -7.90 9.80
CA THR A 406 -25.81 -8.95 10.25
C THR A 406 -25.08 -10.07 10.98
N LEU A 407 -23.99 -10.60 10.41
CA LEU A 407 -23.28 -11.76 10.95
C LEU A 407 -22.08 -11.39 11.83
N ASN A 408 -21.39 -10.29 11.51
CA ASN A 408 -20.23 -9.84 12.27
C ASN A 408 -20.54 -8.71 13.28
N ASP A 409 -21.81 -8.31 13.39
CA ASP A 409 -22.30 -7.23 14.26
C ASP A 409 -21.45 -5.94 14.19
N ALA A 410 -20.97 -5.60 12.98
CA ALA A 410 -20.13 -4.43 12.80
C ALA A 410 -20.95 -3.14 12.92
N GLY A 411 -20.73 -2.43 14.02
CA GLY A 411 -21.27 -1.09 14.27
C GLY A 411 -20.80 -0.03 13.26
N CYS A 412 -21.29 1.20 13.42
CA CYS A 412 -21.00 2.27 12.49
C CYS A 412 -19.50 2.65 12.47
N ALA A 413 -18.83 2.45 11.33
CA ALA A 413 -17.40 2.71 11.18
C ALA A 413 -17.00 4.18 11.40
N VAL A 414 -17.94 5.13 11.19
CA VAL A 414 -17.73 6.56 11.47
C VAL A 414 -17.77 6.82 12.99
N CYS A 415 -18.76 6.30 13.72
CA CYS A 415 -18.79 6.40 15.19
C CYS A 415 -17.55 5.78 15.85
N LEU A 416 -17.07 4.66 15.28
CA LEU A 416 -15.87 3.97 15.73
C LEU A 416 -14.56 4.63 15.27
N ASN A 417 -14.61 5.76 14.56
CA ASN A 417 -13.46 6.48 13.99
C ASN A 417 -12.56 5.64 13.07
N ARG A 418 -13.11 4.58 12.47
CA ARG A 418 -12.43 3.77 11.44
C ARG A 418 -12.49 4.44 10.07
N VAL A 419 -13.54 5.23 9.83
CA VAL A 419 -13.72 6.06 8.63
C VAL A 419 -13.98 7.51 9.05
N THR A 420 -13.37 8.47 8.36
CA THR A 420 -13.57 9.90 8.60
C THR A 420 -14.67 10.44 7.68
N LEU A 421 -15.65 11.11 8.26
CA LEU A 421 -16.74 11.81 7.60
C LEU A 421 -16.72 13.29 7.99
N VAL A 422 -16.55 14.14 6.98
CA VAL A 422 -16.48 15.60 7.14
C VAL A 422 -17.80 16.13 7.71
N GLY A 423 -17.71 17.05 8.67
CA GLY A 423 -18.84 17.62 9.39
C GLY A 423 -19.39 16.73 10.51
N VAL A 424 -18.82 15.53 10.72
CA VAL A 424 -19.31 14.57 11.73
C VAL A 424 -18.21 14.20 12.73
N ASN A 425 -17.17 13.51 12.29
CA ASN A 425 -16.11 13.00 13.17
C ASN A 425 -14.69 13.44 12.76
N ASP A 426 -14.59 14.31 11.76
CA ASP A 426 -13.30 14.87 11.37
C ASP A 426 -12.72 15.79 12.46
N LEU A 427 -11.42 16.02 12.38
CA LEU A 427 -10.66 16.75 13.40
C LEU A 427 -11.03 18.24 13.41
N ALA A 428 -11.34 18.83 12.25
CA ALA A 428 -11.74 20.23 12.17
C ALA A 428 -13.08 20.45 12.87
N THR A 429 -14.04 19.54 12.69
CA THR A 429 -15.35 19.58 13.35
C THR A 429 -15.24 19.29 14.85
N THR A 430 -14.57 18.20 15.23
CA THR A 430 -14.59 17.72 16.62
C THR A 430 -13.56 18.41 17.53
N HIS A 431 -12.43 18.86 16.99
CA HIS A 431 -11.35 19.47 17.77
C HIS A 431 -10.74 20.69 17.05
N PRO A 432 -11.51 21.77 16.82
CA PRO A 432 -11.09 22.91 16.00
C PRO A 432 -9.82 23.60 16.52
N ARG A 433 -9.60 23.62 17.84
CA ARG A 433 -8.36 24.20 18.43
C ARG A 433 -7.13 23.37 18.10
N ILE A 434 -7.23 22.04 18.15
CA ILE A 434 -6.15 21.14 17.78
C ILE A 434 -5.91 21.23 16.27
N ALA A 435 -6.98 21.22 15.47
CA ALA A 435 -6.89 21.32 14.01
C ALA A 435 -6.07 22.54 13.53
N ARG A 436 -6.17 23.68 14.22
CA ARG A 436 -5.38 24.90 13.90
C ARG A 436 -3.88 24.75 14.13
N GLU A 437 -3.46 23.83 14.98
CA GLU A 437 -2.05 23.54 15.24
C GLU A 437 -1.46 22.54 14.23
N LEU A 438 -2.24 22.00 13.30
CA LEU A 438 -1.72 21.08 12.28
C LEU A 438 -0.79 21.84 11.34
N HIS A 439 0.42 21.31 11.10
CA HIS A 439 1.44 22.03 10.35
C HIS A 439 1.03 22.22 8.87
N PRO A 440 1.14 23.45 8.30
CA PRO A 440 0.66 23.74 6.94
C PRO A 440 1.59 23.26 5.82
N LYS A 441 2.88 23.00 6.11
CA LYS A 441 3.88 22.57 5.12
C LYS A 441 4.32 21.13 5.39
N ASN A 442 3.87 20.19 4.57
CA ASN A 442 4.65 19.03 4.11
C ASN A 442 3.85 18.34 2.97
N GLY A 443 4.51 18.11 1.84
CA GLY A 443 3.93 17.83 0.51
C GLY A 443 3.05 16.57 0.35
N TYR A 444 2.70 15.89 1.45
CA TYR A 444 1.83 14.70 1.48
C TYR A 444 0.88 14.67 2.71
N ALA A 445 0.69 15.80 3.41
CA ALA A 445 -0.05 15.84 4.66
C ALA A 445 -1.57 15.97 4.46
N LYS A 446 -2.34 15.00 4.98
CA LYS A 446 -3.82 15.08 5.10
C LYS A 446 -4.24 16.36 5.84
N THR A 447 -5.30 17.00 5.37
CA THR A 447 -5.91 18.17 6.03
C THR A 447 -6.68 17.76 7.30
N ALA A 448 -7.06 18.73 8.14
CA ALA A 448 -7.83 18.46 9.34
C ALA A 448 -9.20 17.80 9.07
N THR A 449 -9.82 18.03 7.91
CA THR A 449 -11.09 17.39 7.53
C THR A 449 -10.91 15.93 7.10
N GLN A 450 -9.68 15.50 6.81
CA GLN A 450 -9.35 14.13 6.41
C GLN A 450 -8.83 13.26 7.57
N LEU A 451 -8.73 13.84 8.76
CA LEU A 451 -8.25 13.20 9.99
C LEU A 451 -9.39 13.11 10.98
N ASN A 452 -9.39 12.09 11.84
CA ASN A 452 -10.30 11.99 12.98
C ASN A 452 -9.51 11.88 14.29
N ALA A 453 -10.22 11.99 15.42
CA ALA A 453 -9.61 12.01 16.76
C ALA A 453 -8.82 10.74 17.13
N ALA A 454 -9.04 9.62 16.45
CA ALA A 454 -8.39 8.35 16.71
C ALA A 454 -7.19 8.05 15.79
N ASP A 455 -6.86 8.93 14.83
CA ASP A 455 -5.80 8.69 13.85
C ASP A 455 -4.45 8.39 14.55
N PRO A 456 -3.90 7.17 14.35
CA PRO A 456 -2.72 6.73 15.09
C PRO A 456 -1.41 7.17 14.45
N LYS A 457 -1.43 7.59 13.17
CA LYS A 457 -0.22 7.93 12.43
C LYS A 457 0.33 9.28 12.89
N THR A 458 1.64 9.42 12.95
CA THR A 458 2.31 10.66 13.34
C THR A 458 2.05 11.78 12.32
N ARG A 459 1.81 12.99 12.81
CA ARG A 459 1.66 14.23 12.04
C ARG A 459 2.63 15.28 12.58
N ASP A 460 2.89 16.28 11.75
CA ASP A 460 3.67 17.44 12.12
C ASP A 460 2.71 18.54 12.62
N TRP A 461 3.09 19.19 13.71
CA TRP A 461 2.30 20.19 14.41
C TRP A 461 3.13 21.45 14.60
N LEU A 462 2.47 22.60 14.56
CA LEU A 462 3.02 23.89 14.91
C LEU A 462 2.23 24.42 16.10
N CYS A 463 2.88 24.56 17.25
CA CYS A 463 2.19 25.12 18.42
C CYS A 463 2.01 26.64 18.27
N PRO A 464 1.19 27.31 19.09
CA PRO A 464 0.98 28.77 19.03
C PRO A 464 2.23 29.64 19.31
N LYS A 465 3.36 29.03 19.69
CA LYS A 465 4.68 29.68 19.84
C LYS A 465 5.65 29.29 18.74
N ASP A 466 5.14 28.79 17.60
CA ASP A 466 5.89 28.41 16.41
C ASP A 466 6.92 27.27 16.57
N HIS A 467 6.87 26.52 17.67
CA HIS A 467 7.65 25.28 17.78
C HIS A 467 7.02 24.15 16.95
N ALA A 468 7.80 23.57 16.05
CA ALA A 468 7.42 22.40 15.28
C ALA A 468 7.66 21.10 16.07
N TYR A 469 6.68 20.19 16.08
CA TYR A 469 6.79 18.93 16.81
C TYR A 469 5.95 17.81 16.19
N ARG A 470 6.28 16.55 16.52
CA ARG A 470 5.62 15.37 15.97
C ARG A 470 4.77 14.63 16.99
N ALA A 471 3.53 14.33 16.62
CA ALA A 471 2.60 13.53 17.42
C ALA A 471 1.49 12.97 16.53
N SER A 472 0.87 11.86 16.92
CA SER A 472 -0.38 11.45 16.28
C SER A 472 -1.55 12.29 16.77
N VAL A 473 -2.63 12.35 15.98
CA VAL A 473 -3.86 13.06 16.38
C VAL A 473 -4.42 12.48 17.67
N LYS A 474 -4.44 11.14 17.79
CA LYS A 474 -4.83 10.43 19.02
C LYS A 474 -4.05 10.90 20.24
N GLN A 475 -2.74 11.12 20.12
CA GLN A 475 -1.93 11.63 21.23
C GLN A 475 -2.25 13.09 21.54
N ARG A 476 -2.47 13.93 20.53
CA ARG A 476 -2.82 15.35 20.69
C ARG A 476 -4.15 15.55 21.40
N VAL A 477 -5.18 14.81 20.99
CA VAL A 477 -6.50 14.82 21.62
C VAL A 477 -6.41 14.36 23.07
N ARG A 478 -5.56 13.38 23.38
CA ARG A 478 -5.27 12.93 24.76
C ARG A 478 -4.42 13.91 25.58
N GLY A 479 -4.07 15.08 25.04
CA GLY A 479 -3.38 16.15 25.76
C GLY A 479 -1.85 16.19 25.57
N LYS A 480 -1.25 15.39 24.67
CA LYS A 480 0.17 15.55 24.33
C LYS A 480 0.37 16.93 23.71
N SER A 481 1.15 17.80 24.35
CA SER A 481 1.44 19.16 23.88
C SER A 481 2.85 19.27 23.28
N CYS A 482 3.16 20.45 22.73
CA CYS A 482 4.51 20.83 22.34
C CYS A 482 5.55 20.53 23.46
N PRO A 483 6.63 19.79 23.17
CA PRO A 483 7.68 19.47 24.12
C PRO A 483 8.42 20.70 24.66
N ASP A 484 8.74 21.69 23.82
CA ASP A 484 9.51 22.87 24.21
C ASP A 484 8.70 23.78 25.14
N CYS A 485 7.44 24.01 24.80
CA CYS A 485 6.49 24.70 25.70
C CYS A 485 6.33 23.96 27.03
N LYS A 486 6.40 22.62 27.04
CA LYS A 486 6.35 21.83 28.27
C LYS A 486 7.63 22.03 29.10
N LYS A 487 8.81 21.97 28.48
CA LYS A 487 10.10 22.23 29.15
C LYS A 487 10.13 23.61 29.79
N GLN A 488 9.77 24.65 29.03
CA GLN A 488 9.73 26.03 29.52
C GLN A 488 8.79 26.18 30.73
N ARG A 489 7.62 25.54 30.69
CA ARG A 489 6.69 25.53 31.83
C ARG A 489 7.26 24.76 33.02
N THR A 490 8.00 23.67 32.81
CA THR A 490 8.67 22.97 33.91
C THR A 490 9.70 23.87 34.59
N ARG A 491 10.61 24.46 33.81
CA ARG A 491 11.68 25.35 34.28
C ARG A 491 11.18 26.54 35.11
N THR A 492 9.98 27.05 34.78
CA THR A 492 9.38 28.21 35.45
C THR A 492 8.40 27.84 36.57
N SER A 493 8.13 26.54 36.80
CA SER A 493 7.09 26.11 37.75
C SER A 493 7.56 25.92 39.19
N GLY A 494 8.87 26.00 39.48
CA GLY A 494 9.43 25.66 40.79
C GLY A 494 9.32 24.17 41.15
N ARG A 495 8.96 23.32 40.19
CA ARG A 495 8.79 21.86 40.38
C ARG A 495 9.84 21.04 39.63
N SER A 496 10.83 21.70 39.03
CA SER A 496 11.89 21.00 38.32
C SER A 496 12.76 20.20 39.31
N ILE A 497 13.62 19.30 38.81
CA ILE A 497 14.57 18.59 39.68
C ILE A 497 15.54 19.58 40.34
N VAL A 498 15.95 20.63 39.63
CA VAL A 498 16.84 21.66 40.16
C VAL A 498 16.20 22.38 41.35
N ASP A 499 14.90 22.67 41.27
CA ASP A 499 14.16 23.37 42.33
C ASP A 499 13.81 22.44 43.50
N ALA A 500 13.26 21.26 43.21
CA ALA A 500 12.69 20.37 44.24
C ALA A 500 13.72 19.42 44.87
N HIS A 501 14.82 19.12 44.16
CA HIS A 501 15.86 18.18 44.58
C HIS A 501 17.28 18.68 44.19
N PRO A 502 17.70 19.88 44.64
CA PRO A 502 18.98 20.47 44.23
C PRO A 502 20.20 19.60 44.57
N HIS A 503 20.14 18.82 45.64
CA HIS A 503 21.20 17.89 46.04
C HIS A 503 21.45 16.76 45.03
N LEU A 504 20.53 16.49 44.09
CA LEU A 504 20.71 15.51 43.03
C LEU A 504 21.42 16.07 41.79
N VAL A 505 21.45 17.40 41.62
CA VAL A 505 22.03 18.06 40.44
C VAL A 505 23.52 17.73 40.24
N PRO A 506 24.38 17.71 41.28
CA PRO A 506 25.80 17.32 41.12
C PRO A 506 26.01 15.88 40.65
N SER A 507 24.99 15.03 40.82
CA SER A 507 25.00 13.61 40.40
C SER A 507 24.50 13.45 38.95
N TRP A 508 24.05 14.50 38.29
CA TRP A 508 23.55 14.45 36.90
C TRP A 508 24.67 14.81 35.91
N LEU A 509 24.91 13.95 34.91
CA LEU A 509 25.93 14.17 33.88
C LEU A 509 25.28 14.42 32.51
N PRO A 510 25.16 15.67 32.03
CA PRO A 510 24.50 15.98 30.75
C PRO A 510 25.10 15.26 29.55
N GLU A 511 26.42 15.07 29.54
CA GLU A 511 27.20 14.46 28.46
C GLU A 511 26.83 12.98 28.27
N LEU A 512 26.45 12.30 29.36
CA LEU A 512 25.99 10.91 29.34
C LEU A 512 24.47 10.78 29.17
N ASN A 513 23.76 11.90 29.05
CA ASN A 513 22.30 11.96 28.98
C ASN A 513 21.79 12.73 27.76
N ASP A 514 22.51 12.69 26.64
CA ASP A 514 22.15 13.36 25.39
C ASP A 514 21.92 14.88 25.54
N GLY A 515 22.67 15.53 26.43
CA GLY A 515 22.50 16.97 26.72
C GLY A 515 21.21 17.32 27.46
N ARG A 516 20.50 16.34 28.04
CA ARG A 516 19.29 16.59 28.85
C ARG A 516 19.65 17.31 30.14
N GLU A 517 18.94 18.39 30.42
CA GLU A 517 19.13 19.19 31.63
C GLU A 517 18.13 18.80 32.74
N PRO A 518 18.54 18.74 34.02
CA PRO A 518 17.65 18.42 35.13
C PRO A 518 16.51 19.44 35.30
N ALA A 519 16.68 20.68 34.82
CA ALA A 519 15.65 21.73 34.85
C ALA A 519 14.41 21.42 33.97
N ASP A 520 14.55 20.49 33.00
CA ASP A 520 13.46 20.11 32.08
C ASP A 520 12.46 19.10 32.69
N TYR A 521 12.83 18.47 33.81
CA TYR A 521 12.11 17.31 34.36
C TYR A 521 11.58 17.58 35.76
N THR A 522 10.51 16.87 36.13
CA THR A 522 9.93 16.90 37.49
C THR A 522 10.20 15.57 38.20
N LYS A 523 10.06 15.54 39.53
CA LYS A 523 10.32 14.35 40.36
C LYS A 523 9.55 13.08 39.95
N GLY A 524 8.37 13.22 39.36
CA GLY A 524 7.55 12.07 38.91
C GLY A 524 7.97 11.48 37.56
N SER A 525 9.05 11.97 36.95
CA SER A 525 9.48 11.52 35.62
C SER A 525 9.93 10.05 35.64
N LYS A 526 9.41 9.25 34.70
CA LYS A 526 9.85 7.86 34.47
C LYS A 526 11.09 7.77 33.57
N LEU A 527 11.65 8.91 33.18
CA LEU A 527 12.88 8.96 32.38
C LEU A 527 14.00 8.26 33.14
N GLU A 528 14.74 7.40 32.45
CA GLU A 528 15.99 6.83 32.93
C GLU A 528 17.14 7.70 32.46
N VAL A 529 18.03 8.03 33.40
CA VAL A 529 19.23 8.83 33.16
C VAL A 529 20.41 8.18 33.85
N ILE A 530 21.61 8.49 33.35
CA ILE A 530 22.87 8.10 33.95
C ILE A 530 23.22 9.08 35.06
N TRP A 531 23.41 8.55 36.26
CA TRP A 531 23.81 9.28 37.45
C TRP A 531 25.26 8.99 37.81
N LEU A 532 25.93 9.96 38.41
CA LEU A 532 27.23 9.81 39.04
C LEU A 532 27.06 9.45 40.51
N CYS A 533 27.70 8.39 40.99
CA CYS A 533 27.78 8.13 42.42
C CYS A 533 28.69 9.19 43.08
N THR A 534 28.14 9.97 44.01
CA THR A 534 28.84 11.09 44.69
C THR A 534 29.37 10.70 46.07
N LYS A 535 29.62 9.40 46.33
CA LYS A 535 30.19 8.96 47.60
C LYS A 535 31.70 9.23 47.62
N ASN A 536 32.21 9.80 48.70
CA ASN A 536 33.59 10.34 48.79
C ASN A 536 34.73 9.33 48.58
N TRP A 537 34.46 8.03 48.46
CA TRP A 537 35.45 6.96 48.40
C TRP A 537 35.44 6.16 47.09
N HIS A 538 34.60 6.52 46.11
CA HIS A 538 34.63 5.96 44.75
C HIS A 538 33.83 6.81 43.76
N THR A 539 34.10 6.61 42.47
CA THR A 539 33.37 7.29 41.39
C THR A 539 32.96 6.28 40.33
N HIS A 540 31.66 6.05 40.15
CA HIS A 540 31.13 5.27 39.04
C HIS A 540 29.75 5.79 38.63
N THR A 541 29.39 5.57 37.37
CA THR A 541 28.10 5.95 36.83
C THR A 541 27.11 4.80 36.89
N PHE A 542 25.82 5.09 37.05
CA PHE A 542 24.77 4.07 37.08
C PHE A 542 23.47 4.58 36.44
N PRO A 543 22.74 3.73 35.68
CA PRO A 543 21.42 4.07 35.17
C PRO A 543 20.37 4.01 36.29
N MET A 544 19.51 5.02 36.37
CA MET A 544 18.35 4.99 37.25
C MET A 544 17.23 5.93 36.78
N ARG A 545 15.98 5.49 36.97
CA ARG A 545 14.80 6.34 36.76
C ARG A 545 14.76 7.52 37.73
N LEU A 546 14.45 8.71 37.23
CA LEU A 546 14.30 9.93 38.03
C LEU A 546 13.36 9.71 39.22
N GLU A 547 12.17 9.15 38.99
CA GLU A 547 11.20 8.94 40.07
C GLU A 547 11.74 8.03 41.19
N ALA A 548 12.57 7.05 40.87
CA ALA A 548 13.20 6.19 41.87
C ALA A 548 14.27 6.95 42.66
N ARG A 549 15.11 7.72 41.95
CA ARG A 549 16.15 8.58 42.56
C ARG A 549 15.51 9.57 43.54
N THR A 550 14.47 10.28 43.13
CA THR A 550 13.80 11.28 43.98
C THR A 550 13.01 10.70 45.15
N ARG A 551 12.66 9.40 45.11
CA ARG A 551 12.07 8.66 46.24
C ARG A 551 13.12 8.14 47.24
N GLY A 552 14.40 8.41 47.00
CA GLY A 552 15.50 8.02 47.90
C GLY A 552 16.26 6.76 47.48
N SER A 553 16.05 6.22 46.27
CA SER A 553 16.93 5.17 45.78
C SER A 553 18.31 5.75 45.41
N ASP A 554 19.36 5.20 46.01
CA ASP A 554 20.75 5.50 45.70
C ASP A 554 21.40 4.46 44.78
N CYS A 555 22.67 4.69 44.44
CA CYS A 555 23.48 3.83 43.59
C CYS A 555 23.25 2.33 43.87
N PRO A 556 22.81 1.56 42.86
CA PRO A 556 22.46 0.15 43.03
C PRO A 556 23.69 -0.73 43.29
N TYR A 557 24.87 -0.33 42.81
CA TYR A 557 26.13 -1.03 43.08
C TYR A 557 26.54 -0.88 44.56
N CYS A 558 26.48 0.35 45.08
CA CYS A 558 26.75 0.62 46.49
C CYS A 558 25.79 -0.10 47.44
N ALA A 559 24.53 -0.22 47.04
CA ALA A 559 23.50 -0.88 47.83
C ALA A 559 23.53 -2.42 47.71
N GLY A 560 24.44 -2.99 46.92
CA GLY A 560 24.49 -4.44 46.68
C GLY A 560 23.24 -4.97 45.96
N ARG A 561 22.59 -4.15 45.13
CA ARG A 561 21.43 -4.57 44.31
C ARG A 561 21.85 -5.00 42.90
N LEU A 562 22.94 -4.44 42.38
CA LEU A 562 23.54 -4.79 41.09
C LEU A 562 25.04 -5.05 41.26
N ILE A 563 25.61 -5.85 40.38
CA ILE A 563 27.04 -6.17 40.34
C ILE A 563 27.75 -5.19 39.39
N LEU A 564 28.86 -4.65 39.85
CA LEU A 564 29.85 -3.90 39.08
C LEU A 564 31.20 -4.62 39.24
N PRO A 565 31.68 -5.32 38.20
CA PRO A 565 32.98 -5.96 38.21
C PRO A 565 34.10 -4.96 38.53
N GLY A 566 35.05 -5.37 39.37
CA GLY A 566 36.12 -4.50 39.88
C GLY A 566 35.71 -3.64 41.08
N PHE A 567 34.49 -3.78 41.62
CA PHE A 567 34.00 -2.97 42.74
C PHE A 567 33.31 -3.80 43.83
N ASN A 568 32.21 -4.48 43.51
CA ASN A 568 31.39 -5.21 44.50
C ASN A 568 31.13 -6.68 44.15
N ASP A 569 31.81 -7.19 43.12
CA ASP A 569 31.85 -8.61 42.80
C ASP A 569 32.73 -9.39 43.80
N PHE A 570 32.47 -10.69 43.91
CA PHE A 570 33.17 -11.56 44.84
C PHE A 570 34.68 -11.63 44.58
N ALA A 571 35.12 -11.59 43.31
CA ALA A 571 36.54 -11.63 43.00
C ALA A 571 37.29 -10.42 43.56
N THR A 572 36.69 -9.24 43.44
CA THR A 572 37.25 -7.99 43.97
C THR A 572 37.18 -7.94 45.49
N THR A 573 36.07 -8.36 46.09
CA THR A 573 35.85 -8.15 47.54
C THR A 573 36.45 -9.22 48.43
N ASP A 574 36.71 -10.42 47.92
CA ASP A 574 37.25 -11.56 48.67
C ASP A 574 38.28 -12.34 47.84
N PRO A 575 39.36 -11.68 47.33
CA PRO A 575 40.30 -12.28 46.39
C PRO A 575 40.99 -13.54 46.94
N GLU A 576 41.21 -13.60 48.25
CA GLU A 576 41.84 -14.73 48.94
C GLU A 576 41.03 -16.03 48.76
N LEU A 577 39.69 -15.94 48.68
CA LEU A 577 38.80 -17.10 48.53
C LEU A 577 38.54 -17.48 47.07
N VAL A 578 38.99 -16.66 46.11
CA VAL A 578 38.83 -16.96 44.67
C VAL A 578 39.63 -18.18 44.26
N GLY A 579 40.79 -18.42 44.89
CA GLY A 579 41.61 -19.61 44.64
C GLY A 579 40.90 -20.92 44.99
N ASP A 580 39.90 -20.87 45.88
CA ASP A 580 39.06 -22.03 46.22
C ASP A 580 37.87 -22.21 45.26
N TRP A 581 37.66 -21.31 44.29
CA TRP A 581 36.57 -21.43 43.33
C TRP A 581 36.80 -22.63 42.43
N HIS A 582 35.80 -23.51 42.29
CA HIS A 582 36.00 -24.72 41.50
C HIS A 582 36.25 -24.34 40.00
N PRO A 583 37.30 -24.90 39.35
CA PRO A 583 37.78 -24.42 38.05
C PRO A 583 36.76 -24.54 36.90
N TYR A 584 35.87 -25.54 36.92
CA TYR A 584 34.92 -25.78 35.81
C TYR A 584 33.49 -26.19 36.22
N ARG A 585 33.16 -26.32 37.51
CA ARG A 585 31.81 -26.77 37.94
C ARG A 585 30.81 -25.63 38.19
N ASN A 586 31.27 -24.38 38.16
CA ASN A 586 30.41 -23.22 38.33
C ASN A 586 30.06 -22.63 36.96
N ARG A 587 28.79 -22.26 36.77
CA ARG A 587 28.32 -21.60 35.54
C ARG A 587 28.73 -20.13 35.44
N LYS A 588 29.05 -19.49 36.57
CA LYS A 588 29.43 -18.09 36.67
C LYS A 588 30.87 -17.98 37.17
N TYR A 589 31.57 -16.95 36.72
CA TYR A 589 32.89 -16.60 37.20
C TYR A 589 32.80 -15.80 38.52
N PRO A 590 33.86 -15.80 39.34
CA PRO A 590 33.92 -15.03 40.58
C PRO A 590 33.61 -13.53 40.43
N ASN A 591 33.92 -12.93 39.29
CA ASN A 591 33.64 -11.51 39.00
C ASN A 591 32.19 -11.25 38.52
N GLU A 592 31.38 -12.30 38.35
CA GLU A 592 29.98 -12.22 37.91
C GLU A 592 28.97 -12.50 39.05
N VAL A 593 29.46 -12.72 40.26
CA VAL A 593 28.66 -13.03 41.44
C VAL A 593 28.93 -12.03 42.55
N MET A 594 27.88 -11.64 43.28
CA MET A 594 28.00 -10.70 44.38
C MET A 594 28.48 -11.41 45.64
N ARG A 595 29.28 -10.73 46.47
CA ARG A 595 29.78 -11.28 47.75
C ARG A 595 28.69 -11.74 48.72
N GLY A 596 27.47 -11.20 48.58
CA GLY A 596 26.30 -11.53 49.40
C GLY A 596 25.38 -12.58 48.78
N SER A 597 25.76 -13.20 47.64
CA SER A 597 24.89 -14.16 46.95
C SER A 597 24.65 -15.42 47.78
N ASN A 598 23.38 -15.79 47.94
CA ASN A 598 22.98 -17.04 48.59
C ASN A 598 22.97 -18.24 47.64
N ASP A 599 23.26 -18.03 46.36
CA ASP A 599 23.46 -19.11 45.40
C ASP A 599 24.61 -20.01 45.89
N LYS A 600 24.40 -21.33 45.82
CA LYS A 600 25.44 -22.31 46.16
C LYS A 600 26.38 -22.47 44.99
N HIS A 601 27.67 -22.49 45.29
CA HIS A 601 28.74 -22.68 44.33
C HIS A 601 29.61 -23.85 44.75
N HIS A 602 30.25 -24.48 43.77
CA HIS A 602 31.23 -25.53 44.00
C HIS A 602 32.58 -24.90 44.33
N TRP A 603 33.24 -25.40 45.37
CA TRP A 603 34.55 -24.96 45.82
C TRP A 603 35.51 -26.14 45.84
N ARG A 604 36.78 -25.92 45.51
CA ARG A 604 37.86 -26.88 45.62
C ARG A 604 39.07 -26.19 46.25
N CYS A 605 39.44 -26.59 47.47
CA CYS A 605 40.59 -26.00 48.14
C CYS A 605 41.92 -26.57 47.61
N LYS A 606 43.04 -25.94 47.98
CA LYS A 606 44.41 -26.40 47.65
C LYS A 606 44.71 -27.85 48.06
N ASN A 607 44.09 -28.34 49.14
CA ASN A 607 44.26 -29.70 49.65
C ASN A 607 43.32 -30.71 48.96
N GLY A 608 42.54 -30.28 47.96
CA GLY A 608 41.69 -31.14 47.14
C GLY A 608 40.25 -31.33 47.63
N HIS A 609 39.92 -30.93 48.86
CA HIS A 609 38.55 -31.03 49.40
C HIS A 609 37.56 -30.21 48.57
N GLU A 610 36.44 -30.84 48.20
CA GLU A 610 35.35 -30.22 47.45
C GLU A 610 34.12 -29.99 48.33
N THR A 611 33.53 -28.79 48.26
CA THR A 611 32.36 -28.43 49.06
C THR A 611 31.35 -27.66 48.21
N HIS A 612 30.07 -27.66 48.61
CA HIS A 612 29.00 -26.98 47.89
C HIS A 612 28.18 -26.09 48.83
N GLN A 613 28.49 -24.80 48.82
CA GLN A 613 27.92 -23.82 49.76
C GLN A 613 27.88 -22.42 49.16
N SER A 614 27.12 -21.51 49.77
CA SER A 614 27.04 -20.12 49.35
C SER A 614 28.31 -19.32 49.71
N ILE A 615 28.50 -18.19 49.04
CA ILE A 615 29.62 -17.28 49.30
C ILE A 615 29.61 -16.77 50.75
N PRO A 616 28.48 -16.30 51.34
CA PRO A 616 28.42 -15.92 52.74
C PRO A 616 28.87 -17.03 53.70
N ASN A 617 28.46 -18.28 53.46
CA ASN A 617 28.87 -19.41 54.30
C ASN A 617 30.36 -19.72 54.14
N ARG A 618 30.91 -19.61 52.92
CA ARG A 618 32.35 -19.78 52.67
C ARG A 618 33.20 -18.72 53.32
N ARG A 619 32.71 -17.48 53.33
CA ARG A 619 33.34 -16.35 54.04
C ARG A 619 33.30 -16.56 55.54
N LEU A 620 32.17 -17.01 56.10
CA LEU A 620 32.03 -17.30 57.53
C LEU A 620 32.97 -18.41 57.99
N SER A 621 33.17 -19.46 57.17
CA SER A 621 34.09 -20.56 57.51
C SER A 621 35.57 -20.25 57.26
N GLY A 622 35.88 -19.12 56.62
CA GLY A 622 37.22 -18.72 56.23
C GLY A 622 37.84 -19.55 55.12
N GLY A 623 37.07 -20.43 54.45
CA GLY A 623 37.58 -21.42 53.50
C GLY A 623 37.04 -22.83 53.79
N CYS A 624 37.75 -23.87 53.35
CA CYS A 624 37.33 -25.27 53.56
C CYS A 624 37.39 -25.67 55.04
N VAL A 625 36.29 -26.20 55.59
CA VAL A 625 36.21 -26.61 57.01
C VAL A 625 37.04 -27.84 57.34
N GLU A 626 37.37 -28.67 56.35
CA GLU A 626 38.23 -29.84 56.49
C GLU A 626 39.72 -29.45 56.56
N CYS A 627 40.08 -28.24 56.11
CA CYS A 627 41.43 -27.72 56.30
C CYS A 627 41.61 -27.15 57.72
N PRO A 628 42.82 -27.27 58.32
CA PRO A 628 43.16 -26.61 59.57
C PRO A 628 42.86 -25.11 59.50
N TRP A 629 42.32 -24.54 60.58
CA TRP A 629 41.82 -23.16 60.60
C TRP A 629 42.85 -22.13 60.10
N HIS A 630 44.13 -22.31 60.46
CA HIS A 630 45.24 -21.41 60.09
C HIS A 630 45.70 -21.56 58.63
N GLU A 631 45.25 -22.60 57.92
CA GLU A 631 45.59 -22.83 56.51
C GLU A 631 44.50 -22.36 55.54
N ARG A 632 43.35 -21.92 56.06
CA ARG A 632 42.20 -21.55 55.23
C ARG A 632 42.43 -20.15 54.62
N PRO A 633 42.22 -19.95 53.31
CA PRO A 633 42.60 -18.71 52.63
C PRO A 633 41.95 -17.44 53.20
N GLY A 634 40.73 -17.54 53.74
CA GLY A 634 40.00 -16.43 54.35
C GLY A 634 40.39 -16.15 55.81
N ASN A 635 41.13 -17.03 56.47
CA ASN A 635 41.65 -16.84 57.82
C ASN A 635 43.09 -16.34 57.73
N LYS A 636 43.29 -15.03 57.87
CA LYS A 636 44.65 -14.51 58.01
C LYS A 636 45.18 -14.92 59.38
N ALA A 637 46.28 -15.68 59.40
CA ALA A 637 47.18 -15.62 60.55
C ALA A 637 47.50 -14.13 60.79
N THR A 638 47.43 -13.70 62.03
CA THR A 638 47.95 -12.40 62.47
C THR A 638 49.22 -12.04 61.71
N ARG A 639 49.24 -10.84 61.11
CA ARG A 639 50.45 -10.22 60.56
C ARG A 639 51.60 -10.29 61.54
#